data_AF-A0A7X4YQ30-F1
#
_entry.id   AF-A0A7X4YQ30-F1
#
_cell.length_a   1.000
_cell.length_b   1.000
_cell.length_c   1.000
_cell.angle_alpha   90.00
_cell.angle_beta   90.00
_cell.angle_gamma   90.00
#
_symmetry.space_group_name_H-M   'P 1'
#
loop_
_entity.id
_entity.type
_entity.pdbx_description
1 polymer ?
#
loop_
_entity_poly.entity_id
_entity_poly.type
_entity_poly.pdbx_seq_one_letter_code
_entity_poly.pdbx_strand_id
1 'polypeptide(L)'
;MDAQFLDLLAQHYDTEDKVVTEIINLEAISNLPKGTEHFVSDLHGEFQAFQHVLRNGSGTVKEKIKALFRAVWTEHEINSFTALVYYPEEKIQLVKADLCNKQALNQWYRQTIEQMLMLISFASSKYTRAKLRKALPEQFVYIVEELLYKTDSTNNKDPYYEEIYRQIISLGQADKLIIGLAYTTQRLVVDHLHVVGDIYDRGPEPDKIMDTLINYHSVDIQWGNHDVLWIGAYAGSLVCLANIIRICARYDNLDIIEDVYGINLRPLLNLAEKYYSDNPAFRPKLQTDHNGSEQEILQITKIHQAIAVIQFKLEIPIIKRRPYFNMSHRLLIEQIDYDNNEINMGGKTYPLANACFATVNPQQPEELLEEERQVMEKLLFSVQHSEKLARHMNFLMKKGSLYLRYNGNLLFHGCIPLDEDGNMEEMRIEDKTYSGRQLLDVFEYYLRYAFAHPEETDDLATDMVWYIWTGECSSLFGKREMTTFERYFIQDKETYKERKNPYYHLREKEETCRNILMEFDMNPDHGHIINGHTPVKEIRGESPVKANGKLVVIDGGFSKAYQSTTGIAGYTLLYNSFGMQLVAHQKFISKEDVLCNGTDVLSVKRLVDKELARKLVRETNVGEKLLQKIDNLKNLLEYRYMK
;
A
#
# COMPACT_ATOMS: atom_id res chain seq x y z
N MET A 1 -31.17 4.69 -25.42
CA MET A 1 -29.72 4.93 -25.57
C MET A 1 -29.56 6.06 -26.59
N ASP A 2 -28.62 6.99 -26.39
CA ASP A 2 -28.45 8.17 -27.26
C ASP A 2 -27.94 7.76 -28.65
N ALA A 3 -28.63 8.18 -29.72
CA ALA A 3 -28.24 7.90 -31.10
C ALA A 3 -26.84 8.47 -31.42
N GLN A 4 -26.48 9.61 -30.83
CA GLN A 4 -25.16 10.22 -31.00
C GLN A 4 -24.04 9.31 -30.46
N PHE A 5 -24.29 8.61 -29.36
CA PHE A 5 -23.33 7.66 -28.78
C PHE A 5 -23.14 6.43 -29.67
N LEU A 6 -24.23 5.88 -30.21
CA LEU A 6 -24.17 4.75 -31.15
C LEU A 6 -23.45 5.13 -32.46
N ASP A 7 -23.66 6.36 -32.96
CA ASP A 7 -22.95 6.86 -34.13
C ASP A 7 -21.45 7.03 -33.88
N LEU A 8 -21.04 7.45 -32.67
CA LEU A 8 -19.63 7.47 -32.26
C LEU A 8 -19.03 6.06 -32.19
N LEU A 9 -19.74 5.08 -31.61
CA LEU A 9 -19.29 3.69 -31.59
C LEU A 9 -19.13 3.11 -33.01
N ALA A 10 -20.03 3.48 -33.92
CA ALA A 10 -19.96 3.06 -35.32
C ALA A 10 -18.71 3.58 -36.05
N GLN A 11 -18.06 4.66 -35.58
CA GLN A 11 -16.78 5.11 -36.13
C GLN A 11 -15.64 4.13 -35.83
N HIS A 12 -15.69 3.45 -34.69
CA HIS A 12 -14.71 2.44 -34.31
C HIS A 12 -15.07 1.04 -34.84
N TYR A 13 -16.36 0.74 -34.94
CA TYR A 13 -16.91 -0.53 -35.44
C TYR A 13 -17.75 -0.29 -36.70
N ASP A 14 -17.06 0.05 -37.78
CA ASP A 14 -17.60 0.48 -39.08
C ASP A 14 -18.27 -0.62 -39.94
N THR A 15 -18.21 -1.87 -39.47
CA THR A 15 -18.70 -3.06 -40.18
C THR A 15 -19.36 -4.00 -39.20
N GLU A 16 -20.39 -4.73 -39.66
CA GLU A 16 -21.07 -5.76 -38.88
C GLU A 16 -20.08 -6.79 -38.31
N ASP A 17 -19.17 -7.28 -39.14
CA ASP A 17 -18.15 -8.26 -38.75
C ASP A 17 -17.27 -7.79 -37.59
N LYS A 18 -16.88 -6.50 -37.55
CA LYS A 18 -16.10 -5.95 -36.44
C LYS A 18 -16.90 -5.89 -35.15
N VAL A 19 -18.19 -5.52 -35.22
CA VAL A 19 -19.08 -5.52 -34.05
C VAL A 19 -19.25 -6.94 -33.52
N VAL A 20 -19.59 -7.88 -34.40
CA VAL A 20 -19.82 -9.30 -34.04
C VAL A 20 -18.56 -9.94 -33.47
N THR A 21 -17.39 -9.72 -34.11
CA THR A 21 -16.11 -10.26 -33.64
C THR A 21 -15.76 -9.75 -32.25
N GLU A 22 -15.97 -8.46 -31.98
CA GLU A 22 -15.72 -7.90 -30.65
C GLU A 22 -16.71 -8.42 -29.61
N ILE A 23 -18.00 -8.58 -29.94
CA ILE A 23 -18.98 -9.21 -29.04
C ILE A 23 -18.52 -10.63 -28.68
N ILE A 24 -18.16 -11.46 -29.67
CA ILE A 24 -17.68 -12.83 -29.45
C ILE A 24 -16.45 -12.84 -28.53
N ASN A 25 -15.49 -11.94 -28.80
CA ASN A 25 -14.26 -11.82 -28.00
C ASN A 25 -14.56 -11.43 -26.55
N LEU A 26 -15.38 -10.40 -26.32
CA LEU A 26 -15.75 -9.95 -24.98
C LEU A 26 -16.56 -11.01 -24.22
N GLU A 27 -17.50 -11.69 -24.89
CA GLU A 27 -18.25 -12.79 -24.29
C GLU A 27 -17.33 -13.96 -23.90
N ALA A 28 -16.37 -14.34 -24.74
CA ALA A 28 -15.38 -15.36 -24.41
C ALA A 28 -14.51 -14.96 -23.21
N ILE A 29 -14.04 -13.71 -23.16
CA ILE A 29 -13.26 -13.18 -22.03
C ILE A 29 -14.09 -13.22 -20.74
N SER A 30 -15.38 -12.87 -20.81
CA SER A 30 -16.28 -12.83 -19.65
C SER A 30 -16.46 -14.20 -18.98
N ASN A 31 -16.24 -15.29 -19.73
CA ASN A 31 -16.34 -16.67 -19.27
C ASN A 31 -15.00 -17.23 -18.77
N LEU A 32 -13.91 -16.46 -18.81
CA LEU A 32 -12.65 -16.88 -18.19
C LEU A 32 -12.77 -16.85 -16.67
N PRO A 33 -11.97 -17.65 -15.97
CA PRO A 33 -11.87 -17.55 -14.52
C PRO A 33 -11.37 -16.19 -14.04
N LYS A 34 -11.89 -15.73 -12.90
CA LYS A 34 -11.41 -14.55 -12.21
C LYS A 34 -9.89 -14.60 -11.93
N GLY A 35 -9.22 -13.47 -12.14
CA GLY A 35 -7.81 -13.24 -11.78
C GLY A 35 -7.54 -13.40 -10.28
N THR A 36 -6.26 -13.58 -9.90
CA THR A 36 -5.91 -13.57 -8.48
C THR A 36 -5.70 -12.14 -8.03
N GLU A 37 -6.48 -11.68 -7.06
CA GLU A 37 -6.19 -10.46 -6.31
C GLU A 37 -5.28 -10.78 -5.14
N HIS A 38 -4.35 -9.88 -4.86
CA HIS A 38 -3.41 -9.97 -3.75
C HIS A 38 -3.54 -8.70 -2.92
N PHE A 39 -3.83 -8.84 -1.63
CA PHE A 39 -4.00 -7.73 -0.71
C PHE A 39 -2.84 -7.72 0.28
N VAL A 40 -2.21 -6.56 0.40
CA VAL A 40 -1.15 -6.26 1.36
C VAL A 40 -1.55 -4.99 2.13
N SER A 41 -1.08 -4.84 3.36
CA SER A 41 -1.35 -3.67 4.23
C SER A 41 -0.04 -3.18 4.83
N ASP A 42 0.00 -1.93 5.30
CA ASP A 42 1.02 -1.43 6.24
C ASP A 42 2.47 -1.78 5.84
N LEU A 43 2.88 -1.35 4.65
CA LEU A 43 4.21 -1.62 4.11
C LEU A 43 5.29 -0.84 4.86
N HIS A 44 4.95 0.37 5.34
CA HIS A 44 5.77 1.18 6.24
C HIS A 44 7.25 1.28 5.84
N GLY A 45 7.58 1.44 4.56
CA GLY A 45 8.96 1.57 4.09
C GLY A 45 9.82 0.30 4.15
N GLU A 46 9.27 -0.87 4.46
CA GLU A 46 10.00 -2.15 4.57
C GLU A 46 10.11 -2.85 3.20
N PHE A 47 10.87 -2.24 2.30
CA PHE A 47 10.95 -2.60 0.89
C PHE A 47 11.33 -4.06 0.62
N GLN A 48 12.33 -4.61 1.32
CA GLN A 48 12.82 -5.97 1.07
C GLN A 48 11.73 -7.04 1.31
N ALA A 49 10.99 -6.90 2.41
CA ALA A 49 9.93 -7.82 2.76
C ALA A 49 8.74 -7.68 1.79
N PHE A 50 8.37 -6.45 1.43
CA PHE A 50 7.36 -6.19 0.41
C PHE A 50 7.73 -6.80 -0.95
N GLN A 51 8.96 -6.59 -1.42
CA GLN A 51 9.43 -7.12 -2.70
C GLN A 51 9.43 -8.65 -2.71
N HIS A 52 9.81 -9.29 -1.59
CA HIS A 52 9.74 -10.75 -1.46
C HIS A 52 8.30 -11.27 -1.57
N VAL A 53 7.34 -10.61 -0.91
CA VAL A 53 5.91 -10.95 -0.96
C VAL A 53 5.33 -10.82 -2.38
N LEU A 54 5.77 -9.83 -3.15
CA LEU A 54 5.39 -9.73 -4.56
C LEU A 54 6.00 -10.85 -5.41
N ARG A 55 7.28 -11.17 -5.21
CA ARG A 55 8.00 -12.20 -5.96
C ARG A 55 7.46 -13.61 -5.70
N ASN A 56 7.07 -13.91 -4.46
CA ASN A 56 6.52 -15.22 -4.10
C ASN A 56 5.02 -15.36 -4.38
N GLY A 57 4.29 -14.25 -4.56
CA GLY A 57 2.84 -14.23 -4.74
C GLY A 57 2.11 -14.82 -3.54
N SER A 58 2.60 -14.55 -2.33
CA SER A 58 2.20 -15.17 -1.07
C SER A 58 2.19 -16.71 -1.13
N GLY A 59 3.27 -17.27 -1.67
CA GLY A 59 3.50 -18.72 -1.84
C GLY A 59 2.82 -19.35 -3.05
N THR A 60 2.02 -18.60 -3.82
CA THR A 60 1.28 -19.14 -4.97
C THR A 60 2.22 -19.62 -6.09
N VAL A 61 3.38 -18.98 -6.26
CA VAL A 61 4.38 -19.40 -7.25
C VAL A 61 4.88 -20.82 -6.91
N LYS A 62 5.31 -21.04 -5.66
CA LYS A 62 5.79 -22.35 -5.20
C LYS A 62 4.71 -23.42 -5.31
N GLU A 63 3.45 -23.09 -5.02
CA GLU A 63 2.34 -24.04 -5.18
C GLU A 63 2.12 -24.46 -6.63
N LYS A 64 2.24 -23.54 -7.59
CA LYS A 64 2.15 -23.87 -9.02
C LYS A 64 3.31 -24.75 -9.47
N ILE A 65 4.53 -24.47 -9.01
CA ILE A 65 5.71 -25.31 -9.26
C ILE A 65 5.48 -26.72 -8.69
N LYS A 66 5.02 -26.82 -7.44
CA LYS A 66 4.66 -28.11 -6.81
C LYS A 66 3.58 -28.84 -7.59
N ALA A 67 2.51 -28.17 -8.00
CA ALA A 67 1.42 -28.79 -8.74
C ALA A 67 1.90 -29.41 -10.07
N LEU A 68 2.86 -28.78 -10.74
CA LEU A 68 3.42 -29.27 -12.00
C LEU A 68 4.45 -30.38 -11.82
N PHE A 69 5.36 -30.23 -10.86
CA PHE A 69 6.58 -31.05 -10.83
C PHE A 69 6.68 -32.02 -9.65
N ARG A 70 5.78 -31.99 -8.65
CA ARG A 70 5.88 -32.84 -7.44
C ARG A 70 5.95 -34.35 -7.70
N ALA A 71 5.47 -34.82 -8.85
CA ALA A 71 5.52 -36.24 -9.19
C ALA A 71 6.91 -36.70 -9.63
N VAL A 72 7.77 -35.76 -10.03
CA VAL A 72 9.08 -36.03 -10.64
C VAL A 72 10.22 -35.41 -9.83
N TRP A 73 9.99 -34.27 -9.18
CA TRP A 73 11.01 -33.51 -8.46
C TRP A 73 10.95 -33.72 -6.96
N THR A 74 12.13 -33.68 -6.35
CA THR A 74 12.35 -33.58 -4.91
C THR A 74 11.99 -32.18 -4.39
N GLU A 75 11.76 -32.05 -3.08
CA GLU A 75 11.55 -30.74 -2.43
C GLU A 75 12.76 -29.80 -2.63
N HIS A 76 13.98 -30.33 -2.70
CA HIS A 76 15.18 -29.54 -2.98
C HIS A 76 15.16 -28.93 -4.38
N GLU A 77 14.80 -29.71 -5.41
CA GLU A 77 14.68 -29.22 -6.79
C GLU A 77 13.56 -28.17 -6.91
N ILE A 78 12.42 -28.41 -6.25
CA ILE A 78 11.32 -27.45 -6.17
C ILE A 78 11.79 -26.14 -5.52
N ASN A 79 12.48 -26.20 -4.39
CA ASN A 79 12.98 -25.02 -3.70
C ASN A 79 14.01 -24.26 -4.54
N SER A 80 14.93 -24.98 -5.21
CA SER A 80 15.94 -24.37 -6.08
C SER A 80 15.31 -23.65 -7.27
N PHE A 81 14.34 -24.28 -7.93
CA PHE A 81 13.60 -23.66 -9.04
C PHE A 81 12.71 -22.50 -8.57
N THR A 82 12.13 -22.61 -7.38
CA THR A 82 11.36 -21.52 -6.76
C THR A 82 12.26 -20.31 -6.48
N ALA A 83 13.46 -20.52 -5.92
CA ALA A 83 14.44 -19.45 -5.71
C ALA A 83 14.88 -18.79 -7.02
N LEU A 84 15.02 -19.57 -8.10
CA LEU A 84 15.28 -19.03 -9.44
C LEU A 84 14.12 -18.16 -9.94
N VAL A 85 12.86 -18.55 -9.70
CA VAL A 85 11.73 -17.69 -10.08
C VAL A 85 11.68 -16.43 -9.22
N TYR A 86 12.01 -16.50 -7.93
CA TYR A 86 11.95 -15.34 -7.02
C TYR A 86 13.07 -14.32 -7.29
N TYR A 87 14.31 -14.80 -7.45
CA TYR A 87 15.53 -14.00 -7.55
C TYR A 87 16.37 -14.47 -8.75
N PRO A 88 15.88 -14.28 -9.99
CA PRO A 88 16.47 -14.92 -11.16
C PRO A 88 17.88 -14.42 -11.45
N GLU A 89 18.15 -13.12 -11.30
CA GLU A 89 19.47 -12.53 -11.54
C GLU A 89 20.53 -13.16 -10.64
N GLU A 90 20.28 -13.22 -9.33
CA GLU A 90 21.26 -13.72 -8.37
C GLU A 90 21.40 -15.23 -8.45
N LYS A 91 20.28 -15.96 -8.62
CA LYS A 91 20.34 -17.41 -8.72
C LYS A 91 21.09 -17.89 -9.96
N ILE A 92 20.95 -17.19 -11.10
CA ILE A 92 21.74 -17.48 -12.31
C ILE A 92 23.24 -17.30 -12.05
N GLN A 93 23.66 -16.25 -11.34
CA GLN A 93 25.08 -16.05 -11.03
C GLN A 93 25.63 -17.18 -10.16
N LEU A 94 24.88 -17.62 -9.15
CA LEU A 94 25.25 -18.77 -8.31
C LEU A 94 25.39 -20.04 -9.15
N VAL A 95 24.43 -20.34 -10.01
CA VAL A 95 24.47 -21.52 -10.89
C VAL A 95 25.67 -21.47 -11.84
N LYS A 96 26.03 -20.31 -12.38
CA LYS A 96 27.21 -20.15 -13.22
C LYS A 96 28.52 -20.35 -12.47
N ALA A 97 28.58 -19.91 -11.21
CA ALA A 97 29.74 -20.13 -10.36
C ALA A 97 29.92 -21.61 -10.02
N ASP A 98 28.82 -22.34 -9.81
CA ASP A 98 28.84 -23.78 -9.51
C ASP A 98 29.12 -24.64 -10.75
N LEU A 99 28.57 -24.26 -11.91
CA LEU A 99 28.74 -25.00 -13.18
C LEU A 99 29.99 -24.54 -13.94
N CYS A 100 31.14 -25.11 -13.60
CA CYS A 100 32.43 -24.82 -14.23
C CYS A 100 32.56 -25.27 -15.71
N ASN A 101 31.60 -26.04 -16.25
CA ASN A 101 31.64 -26.56 -17.62
C ASN A 101 30.56 -25.91 -18.51
N LYS A 102 30.98 -25.36 -19.64
CA LYS A 102 30.11 -24.75 -20.67
C LYS A 102 29.04 -25.71 -21.20
N GLN A 103 29.34 -27.01 -21.35
CA GLN A 103 28.35 -27.99 -21.81
C GLN A 103 27.24 -28.20 -20.76
N ALA A 104 27.62 -28.35 -19.49
CA ALA A 104 26.66 -28.49 -18.40
C ALA A 104 25.78 -27.25 -18.24
N LEU A 105 26.38 -26.05 -18.37
CA LEU A 105 25.64 -24.79 -18.34
C LEU A 105 24.65 -24.67 -19.51
N ASN A 106 25.06 -25.04 -20.73
CA ASN A 106 24.16 -25.04 -21.90
C ASN A 106 22.98 -26.01 -21.72
N GLN A 107 23.24 -27.20 -21.17
CA GLN A 107 22.20 -28.16 -20.84
C GLN A 107 21.24 -27.61 -19.78
N TRP A 108 21.78 -26.97 -18.74
CA TRP A 108 20.98 -26.32 -17.70
C TRP A 108 20.08 -25.23 -18.27
N TYR A 109 20.61 -24.35 -19.14
CA TYR A 109 19.81 -23.33 -19.81
C TYR A 109 18.66 -23.95 -20.61
N ARG A 110 18.97 -24.95 -21.43
CA ARG A 110 17.99 -25.65 -22.27
C ARG A 110 16.86 -26.28 -21.45
N GLN A 111 17.19 -26.94 -20.34
CA GLN A 111 16.21 -27.55 -19.43
C GLN A 111 15.40 -26.50 -18.68
N THR A 112 16.05 -25.47 -18.15
CA THR A 112 15.41 -24.41 -17.37
C THR A 112 14.41 -23.61 -18.20
N ILE A 113 14.75 -23.29 -19.46
CA ILE A 113 13.83 -22.58 -20.36
C ILE A 113 12.57 -23.43 -20.60
N GLU A 114 12.69 -24.74 -20.83
CA GLU A 114 11.51 -25.61 -20.97
C GLU A 114 10.65 -25.67 -19.72
N GLN A 115 11.27 -25.79 -18.54
CA GLN A 115 10.56 -25.81 -17.27
C GLN A 115 9.82 -24.49 -17.02
N MET A 116 10.44 -23.36 -17.35
CA MET A 116 9.82 -22.04 -17.28
C MET A 116 8.64 -21.90 -18.26
N LEU A 117 8.75 -22.43 -19.48
CA LEU A 117 7.67 -22.43 -20.46
C LEU A 117 6.47 -23.27 -19.98
N MET A 118 6.72 -24.44 -19.40
CA MET A 118 5.67 -25.26 -18.78
C MET A 118 4.97 -24.50 -17.64
N LEU A 119 5.74 -23.82 -16.78
CA LEU A 119 5.20 -23.02 -15.69
C LEU A 119 4.35 -21.84 -16.20
N ILE A 120 4.81 -21.13 -17.23
CA ILE A 120 4.07 -20.02 -17.84
C ILE A 120 2.78 -20.51 -18.49
N SER A 121 2.81 -21.63 -19.23
CA SER A 121 1.62 -22.23 -19.82
C SER A 121 0.56 -22.53 -18.74
N PHE A 122 0.99 -23.14 -17.63
CA PHE A 122 0.11 -23.43 -16.51
C PHE A 122 -0.40 -22.17 -15.79
N ALA A 123 0.47 -21.21 -15.51
CA ALA A 123 0.12 -19.95 -14.85
C ALA A 123 -0.82 -19.09 -15.69
N SER A 124 -0.69 -19.15 -17.02
CA SER A 124 -1.48 -18.36 -17.97
C SER A 124 -2.81 -18.97 -18.39
N SER A 125 -3.09 -20.22 -17.99
CA SER A 125 -4.30 -20.98 -18.37
C SER A 125 -5.65 -20.28 -18.13
N LYS A 126 -5.70 -19.29 -17.25
CA LYS A 126 -6.90 -18.48 -16.96
C LYS A 126 -6.95 -17.12 -17.65
N TYR A 127 -5.98 -16.82 -18.52
CA TYR A 127 -5.87 -15.54 -19.21
C TYR A 127 -5.92 -15.72 -20.73
N THR A 128 -6.24 -14.64 -21.44
CA THR A 128 -6.15 -14.63 -22.90
C THR A 128 -4.70 -14.64 -23.38
N ARG A 129 -4.49 -15.09 -24.62
CA ARG A 129 -3.18 -14.98 -25.30
C ARG A 129 -2.69 -13.54 -25.35
N ALA A 130 -3.58 -12.59 -25.59
CA ALA A 130 -3.22 -11.16 -25.60
C ALA A 130 -2.70 -10.68 -24.24
N LYS A 131 -3.27 -11.16 -23.13
CA LYS A 131 -2.81 -10.83 -21.78
C LYS A 131 -1.45 -11.47 -21.48
N LEU A 132 -1.25 -12.72 -21.86
CA LEU A 132 0.07 -13.38 -21.79
C LEU A 132 1.12 -12.63 -22.60
N ARG A 133 0.82 -12.27 -23.86
CA ARG A 133 1.71 -11.53 -24.75
C ARG A 133 2.20 -10.22 -24.13
N LYS A 134 1.31 -9.48 -23.44
CA LYS A 134 1.64 -8.23 -22.73
C LYS A 134 2.46 -8.45 -21.46
N ALA A 135 2.46 -9.66 -20.90
CA ALA A 135 3.24 -10.03 -19.72
C ALA A 135 4.66 -10.50 -20.07
N LEU A 136 4.84 -11.02 -21.29
CA LEU A 136 6.13 -11.51 -21.78
C LEU A 136 7.14 -10.37 -22.00
N PRO A 137 8.45 -10.66 -21.87
CA PRO A 137 9.50 -9.70 -22.20
C PRO A 137 9.45 -9.35 -23.70
N GLU A 138 9.34 -8.06 -24.02
CA GLU A 138 9.03 -7.55 -25.38
C GLU A 138 9.94 -8.15 -26.47
N GLN A 139 11.24 -8.22 -26.20
CA GLN A 139 12.24 -8.75 -27.13
C GLN A 139 12.15 -10.26 -27.40
N PHE A 140 11.45 -11.03 -26.55
CA PHE A 140 11.30 -12.48 -26.70
C PHE A 140 9.87 -12.94 -26.98
N VAL A 141 8.91 -12.03 -27.12
CA VAL A 141 7.48 -12.38 -27.32
C VAL A 141 7.30 -13.43 -28.41
N TYR A 142 7.84 -13.18 -29.61
CA TYR A 142 7.74 -14.09 -30.75
C TYR A 142 8.35 -15.47 -30.46
N ILE A 143 9.56 -15.49 -29.90
CA ILE A 143 10.29 -16.72 -29.57
C ILE A 143 9.51 -17.55 -28.55
N VAL A 144 8.98 -16.90 -27.51
CA VAL A 144 8.23 -17.59 -26.47
C VAL A 144 6.90 -18.11 -27.01
N GLU A 145 6.18 -17.37 -27.85
CA GLU A 145 4.96 -17.85 -28.50
C GLU A 145 5.23 -19.08 -29.37
N GLU A 146 6.29 -19.08 -30.19
CA GLU A 146 6.70 -20.24 -31.01
C GLU A 146 7.00 -21.47 -30.16
N LEU A 147 7.64 -21.29 -29.00
CA LEU A 147 7.99 -22.38 -28.08
C LEU A 147 6.83 -22.83 -27.19
N LEU A 148 5.82 -21.99 -26.93
CA LEU A 148 4.64 -22.33 -26.14
C LEU A 148 3.59 -23.09 -26.95
N TYR A 149 3.38 -22.70 -28.21
CA TYR A 149 2.34 -23.28 -29.07
C TYR A 149 2.88 -24.35 -30.01
N LYS A 150 3.83 -25.15 -29.52
CA LYS A 150 4.35 -26.33 -30.23
C LYS A 150 3.17 -27.17 -30.71
N THR A 151 3.14 -27.45 -32.01
CA THR A 151 2.05 -28.23 -32.61
C THR A 151 2.40 -29.71 -32.43
N ASP A 152 1.86 -30.33 -31.38
CA ASP A 152 2.16 -31.72 -30.97
C ASP A 152 1.75 -32.81 -32.00
N SER A 153 1.29 -32.45 -33.20
CA SER A 153 0.71 -33.42 -34.14
C SER A 153 1.64 -33.89 -35.27
N THR A 154 2.85 -33.35 -35.45
CA THR A 154 3.80 -33.83 -36.47
C THR A 154 5.28 -33.54 -36.10
N ASN A 155 6.09 -34.58 -35.87
CA ASN A 155 7.52 -34.57 -35.48
C ASN A 155 8.49 -33.81 -36.44
N ASN A 156 8.01 -33.06 -37.44
CA ASN A 156 8.85 -32.40 -38.44
C ASN A 156 9.50 -31.10 -37.93
N LYS A 157 9.04 -30.53 -36.82
CA LYS A 157 9.53 -29.23 -36.30
C LYS A 157 10.48 -29.35 -35.10
N ASP A 158 10.80 -30.55 -34.60
CA ASP A 158 11.74 -30.69 -33.49
C ASP A 158 13.12 -30.10 -33.79
N PRO A 159 13.71 -30.31 -35.00
CA PRO A 159 14.97 -29.64 -35.34
C PRO A 159 14.86 -28.12 -35.37
N TYR A 160 13.68 -27.58 -35.72
CA TYR A 160 13.41 -26.15 -35.72
C TYR A 160 13.39 -25.57 -34.30
N TYR A 161 12.73 -26.23 -33.35
CA TYR A 161 12.71 -25.77 -31.96
C TYR A 161 14.08 -25.93 -31.28
N GLU A 162 14.82 -27.00 -31.56
CA GLU A 162 16.19 -27.17 -31.06
C GLU A 162 17.14 -26.10 -31.60
N GLU A 163 16.96 -25.66 -32.85
CA GLU A 163 17.70 -24.53 -33.40
C GLU A 163 17.45 -23.25 -32.60
N ILE A 164 16.19 -22.97 -32.25
CA ILE A 164 15.83 -21.79 -31.45
C ILE A 164 16.57 -21.81 -30.10
N TYR A 165 16.50 -22.92 -29.36
CA TYR A 165 17.20 -23.04 -28.08
C TYR A 165 18.72 -22.87 -28.26
N ARG A 166 19.30 -23.50 -29.28
CA ARG A 166 20.73 -23.39 -29.58
C ARG A 166 21.13 -21.94 -29.85
N GLN A 167 20.37 -21.21 -30.66
CA GLN A 167 20.65 -19.81 -30.99
C GLN A 167 20.54 -18.89 -29.77
N ILE A 168 19.51 -19.06 -28.94
CA ILE A 168 19.35 -18.29 -27.69
C ILE A 168 20.60 -18.45 -26.81
N ILE A 169 21.09 -19.68 -26.67
CA ILE A 169 22.27 -19.98 -25.83
C ILE A 169 23.55 -19.47 -26.50
N SER A 170 23.77 -19.74 -27.79
CA SER A 170 25.01 -19.34 -28.48
C SER A 170 25.16 -17.83 -28.62
N LEU A 171 24.05 -17.09 -28.71
CA LEU A 171 24.02 -15.63 -28.76
C LEU A 171 24.01 -14.97 -27.37
N GLY A 172 24.15 -15.75 -26.29
CA GLY A 172 24.22 -15.25 -24.92
C GLY A 172 22.93 -14.60 -24.41
N GLN A 173 21.76 -14.97 -24.96
CA GLN A 173 20.46 -14.40 -24.56
C GLN A 173 19.74 -15.23 -23.50
N ALA A 174 20.27 -16.40 -23.12
CA ALA A 174 19.61 -17.32 -22.20
C ALA A 174 19.29 -16.70 -20.83
N ASP A 175 20.21 -15.93 -20.23
CA ASP A 175 19.96 -15.27 -18.94
C ASP A 175 18.79 -14.30 -19.02
N LYS A 176 18.81 -13.41 -20.02
CA LYS A 176 17.77 -12.41 -20.24
C LYS A 176 16.42 -13.06 -20.46
N LEU A 177 16.38 -14.19 -21.18
CA LEU A 177 15.16 -14.95 -21.37
C LEU A 177 14.67 -15.53 -20.04
N ILE A 178 15.51 -16.23 -19.28
CA ILE A 178 15.10 -16.84 -18.00
C ILE A 178 14.61 -15.77 -17.01
N ILE A 179 15.32 -14.65 -16.89
CA ILE A 179 14.91 -13.50 -16.06
C ILE A 179 13.54 -12.98 -16.51
N GLY A 180 13.35 -12.77 -17.82
CA GLY A 180 12.07 -12.32 -18.37
C GLY A 180 10.93 -13.31 -18.13
N LEU A 181 11.17 -14.62 -18.23
CA LEU A 181 10.18 -15.67 -17.95
C LEU A 181 9.84 -15.77 -16.45
N ALA A 182 10.82 -15.58 -15.57
CA ALA A 182 10.60 -15.50 -14.13
C ALA A 182 9.69 -14.32 -13.77
N TYR A 183 9.99 -13.11 -14.26
CA TYR A 183 9.14 -11.94 -14.05
C TYR A 183 7.76 -12.06 -14.70
N THR A 184 7.68 -12.70 -15.87
CA THR A 184 6.38 -13.04 -16.48
C THR A 184 5.57 -13.93 -15.54
N THR A 185 6.19 -14.95 -14.96
CA THR A 185 5.53 -15.86 -14.01
C THR A 185 5.02 -15.10 -12.78
N GLN A 186 5.87 -14.27 -12.15
CA GLN A 186 5.49 -13.45 -11.00
C GLN A 186 4.27 -12.57 -11.33
N ARG A 187 4.29 -11.91 -12.50
CA ARG A 187 3.19 -11.06 -12.99
C ARG A 187 1.90 -11.83 -13.28
N LEU A 188 1.98 -13.06 -13.80
CA LEU A 188 0.78 -13.87 -14.10
C LEU A 188 0.13 -14.44 -12.85
N VAL A 189 0.91 -14.68 -11.79
CA VAL A 189 0.40 -15.25 -10.53
C VAL A 189 -0.51 -14.27 -9.80
N VAL A 190 -0.14 -12.99 -9.77
CA VAL A 190 -0.92 -11.90 -9.16
C VAL A 190 -1.51 -11.01 -10.26
N ASP A 191 -2.82 -11.06 -10.44
CA ASP A 191 -3.48 -10.29 -11.48
C ASP A 191 -3.62 -8.82 -11.12
N HIS A 192 -3.94 -8.56 -9.85
CA HIS A 192 -4.19 -7.23 -9.31
C HIS A 192 -3.72 -7.14 -7.86
N LEU A 193 -3.06 -6.04 -7.51
CA LEU A 193 -2.56 -5.76 -6.17
C LEU A 193 -3.42 -4.69 -5.49
N HIS A 194 -3.88 -4.97 -4.29
CA HIS A 194 -4.51 -3.99 -3.40
C HIS A 194 -3.53 -3.66 -2.27
N VAL A 195 -3.16 -2.39 -2.15
CA VAL A 195 -2.37 -1.90 -1.01
C VAL A 195 -3.34 -1.17 -0.06
N VAL A 196 -3.71 -1.83 1.02
CA VAL A 196 -4.69 -1.32 1.98
C VAL A 196 -3.96 -0.72 3.17
N GLY A 197 -3.44 0.50 3.05
CA GLY A 197 -2.79 1.19 4.17
C GLY A 197 -1.44 1.80 3.89
N ASP A 198 -0.73 2.15 4.97
CA ASP A 198 0.42 3.03 4.95
C ASP A 198 1.62 2.46 4.16
N ILE A 199 2.03 3.18 3.12
CA ILE A 199 3.29 2.94 2.42
C ILE A 199 4.43 3.66 3.15
N TYR A 200 4.17 4.90 3.57
CA TYR A 200 5.09 5.70 4.35
C TYR A 200 4.86 5.48 5.85
N ASP A 201 5.90 5.18 6.63
CA ASP A 201 5.94 5.32 8.10
C ASP A 201 7.39 5.05 8.56
N ARG A 202 7.60 4.21 9.57
CA ARG A 202 8.85 4.01 10.32
C ARG A 202 9.98 3.33 9.56
N GLY A 203 9.76 2.79 8.37
CA GLY A 203 10.80 2.10 7.62
C GLY A 203 11.58 3.02 6.67
N PRO A 204 12.78 2.58 6.25
CA PRO A 204 13.76 3.46 5.60
C PRO A 204 13.55 3.67 4.10
N GLU A 205 12.81 2.78 3.41
CA GLU A 205 12.80 2.72 1.94
C GLU A 205 11.39 2.84 1.30
N PRO A 206 10.51 3.78 1.73
CA PRO A 206 9.18 3.93 1.10
C PRO A 206 9.27 4.37 -0.35
N ASP A 207 10.35 5.05 -0.76
CA ASP A 207 10.56 5.49 -2.13
C ASP A 207 10.74 4.33 -3.11
N LYS A 208 11.46 3.27 -2.70
CA LYS A 208 11.63 2.06 -3.51
C LYS A 208 10.32 1.29 -3.65
N ILE A 209 9.48 1.32 -2.61
CA ILE A 209 8.12 0.77 -2.67
C ILE A 209 7.31 1.56 -3.69
N MET A 210 7.31 2.89 -3.62
CA MET A 210 6.60 3.75 -4.58
C MET A 210 7.07 3.53 -6.02
N ASP A 211 8.38 3.50 -6.27
CA ASP A 211 8.94 3.20 -7.59
C ASP A 211 8.49 1.80 -8.09
N THR A 212 8.40 0.81 -7.20
CA THR A 212 7.89 -0.52 -7.53
C THR A 212 6.41 -0.49 -7.91
N LEU A 213 5.58 0.21 -7.12
CA LEU A 213 4.14 0.32 -7.35
C LEU A 213 3.81 1.09 -8.63
N ILE A 214 4.53 2.18 -8.92
CA ILE A 214 4.39 2.97 -10.15
C ILE A 214 4.61 2.11 -11.39
N ASN A 215 5.59 1.22 -11.34
CA ASN A 215 5.94 0.31 -12.44
C ASN A 215 5.15 -1.01 -12.41
N TYR A 216 4.26 -1.21 -11.44
CA TYR A 216 3.47 -2.43 -11.31
C TYR A 216 2.33 -2.47 -12.31
N HIS A 217 1.97 -3.67 -12.79
CA HIS A 217 1.03 -3.82 -13.92
C HIS A 217 -0.42 -3.48 -13.57
N SER A 218 -0.84 -3.69 -12.33
CA SER A 218 -2.21 -3.40 -11.89
C SER A 218 -2.25 -3.26 -10.37
N VAL A 219 -2.59 -2.07 -9.91
CA VAL A 219 -2.64 -1.74 -8.48
C VAL A 219 -3.67 -0.64 -8.19
N ASP A 220 -4.29 -0.75 -7.02
CA ASP A 220 -4.97 0.33 -6.30
C ASP A 220 -4.49 0.43 -4.84
N ILE A 221 -4.77 1.57 -4.23
CA ILE A 221 -4.30 1.92 -2.89
C ILE A 221 -5.49 2.43 -2.06
N GLN A 222 -5.59 2.02 -0.82
CA GLN A 222 -6.42 2.68 0.18
C GLN A 222 -5.49 3.41 1.13
N TRP A 223 -5.55 4.74 1.13
CA TRP A 223 -4.57 5.56 1.82
C TRP A 223 -4.54 5.28 3.31
N GLY A 224 -3.33 5.22 3.86
CA GLY A 224 -3.16 5.26 5.29
C GLY A 224 -3.06 6.66 5.87
N ASN A 225 -3.09 6.77 7.20
CA ASN A 225 -3.01 8.05 7.89
C ASN A 225 -1.66 8.74 7.65
N HIS A 226 -0.56 7.97 7.59
CA HIS A 226 0.75 8.52 7.28
C HIS A 226 0.86 8.91 5.80
N ASP A 227 0.27 8.16 4.88
CA ASP A 227 0.26 8.55 3.46
C ASP A 227 -0.43 9.92 3.26
N VAL A 228 -1.55 10.16 3.97
CA VAL A 228 -2.25 11.45 3.94
C VAL A 228 -1.41 12.59 4.50
N LEU A 229 -0.54 12.36 5.49
CA LEU A 229 0.42 13.38 5.94
C LEU A 229 1.39 13.78 4.82
N TRP A 230 1.92 12.82 4.08
CA TRP A 230 2.83 13.11 2.96
C TRP A 230 2.10 13.83 1.82
N ILE A 231 0.88 13.40 1.50
CA ILE A 231 0.01 14.10 0.54
C ILE A 231 -0.25 15.54 1.01
N GLY A 232 -0.58 15.73 2.28
CA GLY A 232 -0.86 17.04 2.87
C GLY A 232 0.35 17.98 2.92
N ALA A 233 1.53 17.45 3.22
CA ALA A 233 2.77 18.21 3.19
C ALA A 233 3.07 18.72 1.76
N TYR A 234 2.85 17.88 0.74
CA TYR A 234 2.96 18.29 -0.66
C TYR A 234 1.85 19.29 -1.06
N ALA A 235 0.64 19.10 -0.55
CA ALA A 235 -0.54 19.92 -0.84
C ALA A 235 -0.55 21.30 -0.14
N GLY A 236 0.52 21.72 0.54
CA GLY A 236 0.57 23.06 1.16
C GLY A 236 0.42 23.10 2.69
N SER A 237 0.07 21.98 3.35
CA SER A 237 -0.15 21.97 4.79
C SER A 237 1.17 22.01 5.58
N LEU A 238 1.45 23.17 6.19
CA LEU A 238 2.61 23.35 7.08
C LEU A 238 2.59 22.41 8.30
N VAL A 239 1.41 22.07 8.80
CA VAL A 239 1.27 21.15 9.95
C VAL A 239 1.56 19.72 9.54
N CYS A 240 1.11 19.29 8.37
CA CYS A 240 1.48 17.98 7.84
C CYS A 240 2.99 17.91 7.56
N LEU A 241 3.58 18.98 7.01
CA LEU A 241 5.03 19.09 6.80
C LEU A 241 5.81 18.95 8.12
N ALA A 242 5.40 19.67 9.16
CA ALA A 242 6.02 19.56 10.48
C ALA A 242 5.86 18.14 11.05
N ASN A 243 4.70 17.51 10.86
CA ASN A 243 4.46 16.13 11.29
C ASN A 243 5.37 15.12 10.58
N ILE A 244 5.55 15.19 9.26
CA ILE A 244 6.41 14.23 8.55
C ILE A 244 7.87 14.35 9.00
N ILE A 245 8.38 15.58 9.17
CA ILE A 245 9.75 15.82 9.65
C ILE A 245 9.89 15.32 11.08
N ARG A 246 8.91 15.58 11.95
CA ARG A 246 8.91 15.08 13.33
C ARG A 246 8.92 13.56 13.39
N ILE A 247 8.11 12.89 12.57
CA ILE A 247 8.05 11.43 12.52
C ILE A 247 9.38 10.88 12.00
N CYS A 248 9.92 11.43 10.92
CA CYS A 248 11.24 11.04 10.40
C CYS A 248 12.35 11.23 11.45
N ALA A 249 12.40 12.37 12.14
CA ALA A 249 13.38 12.61 13.21
C ALA A 249 13.21 11.63 14.39
N ARG A 250 11.97 11.24 14.71
CA ARG A 250 11.69 10.30 15.80
C ARG A 250 12.15 8.88 15.52
N TYR A 251 12.14 8.45 14.25
CA TYR A 251 12.43 7.08 13.85
C TYR A 251 13.71 6.92 13.02
N ASP A 252 14.56 7.95 13.01
CA ASP A 252 15.84 7.95 12.28
C ASP A 252 15.69 7.77 10.77
N ASN A 253 14.75 8.51 10.18
CA ASN A 253 14.42 8.44 8.76
C ASN A 253 14.50 9.82 8.07
N LEU A 254 15.37 10.71 8.55
CA LEU A 254 15.55 12.04 7.93
C LEU A 254 16.20 11.95 6.53
N ASP A 255 16.97 10.91 6.26
CA ASP A 255 17.55 10.62 4.93
C ASP A 255 16.47 10.49 3.84
N ILE A 256 15.24 10.09 4.20
CA ILE A 256 14.11 10.08 3.27
C ILE A 256 13.82 11.50 2.75
N ILE A 257 13.93 12.49 3.63
CA ILE A 257 13.66 13.89 3.29
C ILE A 257 14.87 14.48 2.56
N GLU A 258 16.07 14.29 3.08
CA GLU A 258 17.30 14.90 2.55
C GLU A 258 17.84 14.21 1.29
N ASP A 259 18.14 12.92 1.37
CA ASP A 259 18.85 12.20 0.30
C ASP A 259 17.89 11.72 -0.79
N VAL A 260 16.73 11.20 -0.40
CA VAL A 260 15.78 10.60 -1.34
C VAL A 260 14.95 11.67 -2.06
N TYR A 261 14.41 12.65 -1.32
CA TYR A 261 13.59 13.71 -1.90
C TYR A 261 14.34 15.02 -2.15
N GLY A 262 15.60 15.13 -1.76
CA GLY A 262 16.44 16.29 -2.08
C GLY A 262 16.07 17.56 -1.31
N ILE A 263 15.43 17.44 -0.15
CA ILE A 263 14.94 18.58 0.64
C ILE A 263 15.98 18.92 1.70
N ASN A 264 16.56 20.12 1.61
CA ASN A 264 17.65 20.56 2.48
C ASN A 264 17.16 20.91 3.90
N LEU A 265 17.52 20.13 4.92
CA LEU A 265 17.15 20.39 6.32
C LEU A 265 18.15 21.29 7.08
N ARG A 266 19.25 21.71 6.46
CA ARG A 266 20.26 22.58 7.09
C ARG A 266 19.68 23.85 7.74
N PRO A 267 18.70 24.57 7.15
CA PRO A 267 18.08 25.71 7.81
C PRO A 267 17.40 25.34 9.14
N LEU A 268 16.71 24.19 9.18
CA LEU A 268 16.08 23.67 10.39
C LEU A 268 17.12 23.24 11.42
N LEU A 269 18.19 22.57 10.99
CA LEU A 269 19.30 22.20 11.86
C LEU A 269 19.95 23.43 12.52
N ASN A 270 20.24 24.48 11.76
CA ASN A 270 20.83 25.72 12.30
C ASN A 270 19.92 26.37 13.35
N LEU A 271 18.61 26.39 13.09
CA LEU A 271 17.61 26.89 14.05
C LEU A 271 17.60 26.02 15.30
N ALA A 272 17.61 24.70 15.13
CA ALA A 272 17.63 23.74 16.23
C ALA A 272 18.90 23.87 17.09
N GLU A 273 20.07 24.08 16.48
CA GLU A 273 21.33 24.29 17.18
C GLU A 273 21.36 25.59 18.01
N LYS A 274 20.66 26.63 17.54
CA LYS A 274 20.58 27.93 18.21
C LYS A 274 19.73 27.89 19.48
N TYR A 275 18.62 27.15 19.48
CA TYR A 275 17.62 27.20 20.55
C TYR A 275 17.55 25.94 21.43
N TYR A 276 18.10 24.81 20.98
CA TYR A 276 17.91 23.53 21.65
C TYR A 276 19.23 22.82 22.00
N SER A 277 19.25 22.19 23.18
CA SER A 277 20.33 21.34 23.68
C SER A 277 19.97 19.85 23.56
N ASP A 278 20.87 18.97 24.03
CA ASP A 278 20.52 17.55 24.16
C ASP A 278 19.30 17.38 25.08
N ASN A 279 18.41 16.46 24.72
CA ASN A 279 17.23 16.09 25.48
C ASN A 279 16.95 14.60 25.24
N PRO A 280 17.28 13.72 26.21
CA PRO A 280 17.17 12.28 26.04
C PRO A 280 15.80 11.78 25.60
N ALA A 281 14.71 12.47 25.95
CA ALA A 281 13.35 12.09 25.56
C ALA A 281 13.07 12.27 24.06
N PHE A 282 13.87 13.08 23.37
CA PHE A 282 13.76 13.38 21.94
C PHE A 282 14.81 12.65 21.10
N ARG A 283 15.69 11.84 21.71
CA ARG A 283 16.62 11.00 20.94
C ARG A 283 15.85 10.03 20.02
N PRO A 284 16.32 9.81 18.78
CA PRO A 284 15.66 8.93 17.82
C PRO A 284 15.53 7.49 18.34
N LYS A 285 14.46 6.81 17.93
CA LYS A 285 14.26 5.39 18.21
C LYS A 285 15.04 4.56 17.20
N LEU A 286 16.32 4.34 17.49
CA LEU A 286 17.23 3.58 16.64
C LEU A 286 16.81 2.10 16.51
N GLN A 287 16.92 1.55 15.31
CA GLN A 287 16.86 0.10 15.10
C GLN A 287 18.15 -0.56 15.62
N THR A 288 18.13 -1.87 15.87
CA THR A 288 19.21 -2.63 16.53
C THR A 288 20.58 -2.59 15.83
N ASP A 289 20.64 -2.16 14.57
CA ASP A 289 21.85 -2.17 13.73
C ASP A 289 22.36 -0.76 13.40
N HIS A 290 22.05 0.24 14.24
CA HIS A 290 22.44 1.63 13.99
C HIS A 290 23.95 1.87 14.17
N ASN A 291 24.58 2.45 13.14
CA ASN A 291 26.00 2.84 13.14
C ASN A 291 26.20 4.36 13.21
N GLY A 292 25.18 5.11 13.62
CA GLY A 292 25.22 6.57 13.68
C GLY A 292 26.19 7.06 14.77
N SER A 293 26.89 8.15 14.47
CA SER A 293 27.73 8.84 15.45
C SER A 293 26.89 9.55 16.51
N GLU A 294 27.45 9.72 17.72
CA GLU A 294 26.77 10.49 18.78
C GLU A 294 26.46 11.94 18.35
N GLN A 295 27.25 12.49 17.42
CA GLN A 295 27.01 13.84 16.88
C GLN A 295 25.75 13.89 16.02
N GLU A 296 25.55 12.90 15.13
CA GLU A 296 24.34 12.79 14.31
C GLU A 296 23.10 12.60 15.20
N ILE A 297 23.17 11.69 16.18
CA ILE A 297 22.08 11.47 17.15
C ILE A 297 21.71 12.78 17.87
N LEU A 298 22.70 13.57 18.27
CA LEU A 298 22.48 14.86 18.93
C LEU A 298 21.82 15.87 17.97
N GLN A 299 22.24 15.93 16.71
CA GLN A 299 21.64 16.81 15.70
C GLN A 299 20.16 16.46 15.46
N ILE A 300 19.85 15.17 15.29
CA ILE A 300 18.49 14.66 15.13
C ILE A 300 17.64 14.99 16.36
N THR A 301 18.20 14.85 17.55
CA THR A 301 17.53 15.17 18.83
C THR A 301 17.13 16.65 18.91
N LYS A 302 18.00 17.55 18.46
CA LYS A 302 17.67 18.99 18.41
C LYS A 302 16.62 19.30 17.36
N ILE A 303 16.75 18.73 16.15
CA ILE A 303 15.76 18.88 15.08
C ILE A 303 14.38 18.42 15.56
N HIS A 304 14.32 17.26 16.22
CA HIS A 304 13.08 16.68 16.74
C HIS A 304 12.40 17.60 17.76
N GLN A 305 13.16 18.25 18.66
CA GLN A 305 12.60 19.23 19.60
C GLN A 305 12.06 20.46 18.87
N ALA A 306 12.87 21.05 17.98
CA ALA A 306 12.50 22.26 17.23
C ALA A 306 11.21 22.04 16.44
N ILE A 307 11.15 20.96 15.65
CA ILE A 307 9.98 20.69 14.80
C ILE A 307 8.74 20.28 15.61
N ALA A 308 8.91 19.63 16.77
CA ALA A 308 7.78 19.32 17.65
C ALA A 308 7.14 20.60 18.19
N VAL A 309 7.95 21.58 18.63
CA VAL A 309 7.43 22.88 19.09
C VAL A 309 6.75 23.63 17.94
N ILE A 310 7.39 23.72 16.77
CA ILE A 310 6.80 24.35 15.59
C ILE A 310 5.45 23.71 15.23
N GLN A 311 5.37 22.37 15.26
CA GLN A 311 4.12 21.66 15.01
C GLN A 311 3.02 22.12 15.98
N PHE A 312 3.27 22.09 17.30
CA PHE A 312 2.25 22.46 18.29
C PHE A 312 1.78 23.91 18.13
N LYS A 313 2.67 24.83 17.73
CA LYS A 313 2.30 26.21 17.42
C LYS A 313 1.38 26.29 16.20
N LEU A 314 1.71 25.58 15.13
CA LEU A 314 0.93 25.59 13.88
C LEU A 314 -0.44 24.90 14.00
N GLU A 315 -0.64 24.00 14.97
CA GLU A 315 -1.94 23.35 15.23
C GLU A 315 -2.97 24.35 15.79
N ILE A 316 -2.55 25.35 16.57
CA ILE A 316 -3.47 26.29 17.24
C ILE A 316 -4.32 27.10 16.25
N PRO A 317 -3.75 27.79 15.25
CA PRO A 317 -4.55 28.59 14.31
C PRO A 317 -5.63 27.77 13.60
N ILE A 318 -5.36 26.51 13.26
CA ILE A 318 -6.33 25.61 12.64
C ILE A 318 -7.50 25.35 13.58
N ILE A 319 -7.21 24.96 14.82
CA ILE A 319 -8.24 24.64 15.82
C ILE A 319 -9.11 25.88 16.10
N LYS A 320 -8.50 27.07 16.21
CA LYS A 320 -9.22 28.32 16.46
C LYS A 320 -10.12 28.73 15.28
N ARG A 321 -9.66 28.56 14.03
CA ARG A 321 -10.44 28.94 12.83
C ARG A 321 -11.47 27.89 12.41
N ARG A 322 -11.34 26.63 12.87
CA ARG A 322 -12.25 25.50 12.56
C ARG A 322 -12.91 24.94 13.82
N PRO A 323 -13.81 25.68 14.48
CA PRO A 323 -14.44 25.23 15.72
C PRO A 323 -15.23 23.91 15.58
N TYR A 324 -15.78 23.63 14.39
CA TYR A 324 -16.51 22.38 14.10
C TYR A 324 -15.63 21.13 14.03
N PHE A 325 -14.31 21.25 14.11
CA PHE A 325 -13.42 20.10 14.31
C PHE A 325 -13.50 19.54 15.75
N ASN A 326 -14.12 20.26 16.70
CA ASN A 326 -14.25 19.85 18.11
C ASN A 326 -12.90 19.59 18.81
N MET A 327 -11.84 20.25 18.35
CA MET A 327 -10.47 20.05 18.83
C MET A 327 -10.00 21.08 19.87
N SER A 328 -10.87 21.95 20.40
CA SER A 328 -10.46 22.99 21.37
C SER A 328 -9.79 22.44 22.63
N HIS A 329 -10.09 21.20 23.01
CA HIS A 329 -9.42 20.49 24.11
C HIS A 329 -7.93 20.16 23.82
N ARG A 330 -7.48 20.31 22.57
CA ARG A 330 -6.10 20.10 22.12
C ARG A 330 -5.24 21.37 22.05
N LEU A 331 -5.77 22.52 22.46
CA LEU A 331 -5.00 23.77 22.62
C LEU A 331 -4.07 23.69 23.85
N LEU A 332 -3.17 22.69 23.88
CA LEU A 332 -2.43 22.29 25.09
C LEU A 332 -1.35 23.26 25.50
N ILE A 333 -0.61 23.84 24.54
CA ILE A 333 0.46 24.79 24.88
C ILE A 333 -0.09 26.10 25.44
N GLU A 334 -1.35 26.45 25.17
CA GLU A 334 -2.04 27.59 25.81
C GLU A 334 -2.44 27.30 27.27
N GLN A 335 -2.47 26.03 27.68
CA GLN A 335 -2.86 25.60 29.02
C GLN A 335 -1.65 25.43 29.95
N ILE A 336 -0.44 25.73 29.47
CA ILE A 336 0.79 25.63 30.24
C ILE A 336 0.94 26.85 31.15
N ASP A 337 1.18 26.59 32.43
CA ASP A 337 1.76 27.55 33.36
C ASP A 337 3.28 27.49 33.22
N TYR A 338 3.84 28.42 32.46
CA TYR A 338 5.28 28.50 32.17
C TYR A 338 6.11 28.92 33.39
N ASP A 339 5.51 29.62 34.36
CA ASP A 339 6.21 30.08 35.57
C ASP A 339 6.42 28.92 36.54
N ASN A 340 5.40 28.07 36.70
CA ASN A 340 5.45 26.88 37.56
C ASN A 340 5.91 25.61 36.83
N ASN A 341 6.00 25.65 35.49
CA ASN A 341 6.31 24.51 34.62
C ASN A 341 5.31 23.34 34.81
N GLU A 342 4.02 23.68 34.80
CA GLU A 342 2.89 22.77 34.98
C GLU A 342 1.85 22.97 33.86
N ILE A 343 0.98 21.98 33.64
CA ILE A 343 -0.16 22.08 32.70
C ILE A 343 -1.44 21.62 33.38
N ASN A 344 -2.53 22.37 33.17
CA ASN A 344 -3.86 21.95 33.62
C ASN A 344 -4.62 21.30 32.47
N MET A 345 -4.87 19.99 32.59
CA MET A 345 -5.57 19.20 31.59
C MET A 345 -6.66 18.36 32.25
N GLY A 346 -7.90 18.47 31.76
CA GLY A 346 -9.03 17.68 32.28
C GLY A 346 -9.33 17.92 33.76
N GLY A 347 -9.07 19.13 34.27
CA GLY A 347 -9.27 19.51 35.67
C GLY A 347 -8.21 18.97 36.64
N LYS A 348 -7.09 18.45 36.12
CA LYS A 348 -5.93 18.01 36.90
C LYS A 348 -4.68 18.76 36.46
N THR A 349 -3.82 19.09 37.42
CA THR A 349 -2.53 19.73 37.18
C THR A 349 -1.43 18.68 37.10
N TYR A 350 -0.58 18.78 36.09
CA TYR A 350 0.55 17.88 35.85
C TYR A 350 1.85 18.66 35.72
N PRO A 351 2.95 18.22 36.38
CA PRO A 351 4.26 18.81 36.16
C PRO A 351 4.80 18.45 34.78
N LEU A 352 5.43 19.41 34.10
CA LEU A 352 6.05 19.20 32.80
C LEU A 352 7.46 18.63 32.94
N ALA A 353 7.74 17.57 32.18
CA ALA A 353 9.05 16.97 31.99
C ALA A 353 9.61 17.30 30.60
N ASN A 354 10.93 17.23 30.42
CA ASN A 354 11.60 17.40 29.13
C ASN A 354 11.25 18.72 28.40
N ALA A 355 10.92 19.77 29.15
CA ALA A 355 10.46 21.03 28.61
C ALA A 355 11.47 21.60 27.59
N CYS A 356 10.97 21.92 26.40
CA CYS A 356 11.77 22.48 25.31
C CYS A 356 11.06 23.69 24.67
N PHE A 357 10.30 24.46 25.45
CA PHE A 357 9.47 25.57 24.98
C PHE A 357 10.26 26.88 24.77
N ALA A 358 11.56 26.81 24.48
CA ALA A 358 12.46 27.97 24.43
C ALA A 358 12.04 29.03 23.40
N THR A 359 11.34 28.63 22.34
CA THR A 359 10.86 29.54 21.28
C THR A 359 9.41 29.96 21.46
N VAL A 360 8.71 29.48 22.48
CA VAL A 360 7.28 29.78 22.69
C VAL A 360 7.12 31.11 23.43
N ASN A 361 6.26 31.98 22.90
CA ASN A 361 5.82 33.20 23.58
C ASN A 361 4.60 32.85 24.46
N PRO A 362 4.68 32.89 25.81
CA PRO A 362 3.56 32.52 26.67
C PRO A 362 2.29 33.37 26.46
N GLN A 363 2.44 34.60 25.98
CA GLN A 363 1.30 35.49 25.71
C GLN A 363 0.64 35.23 24.36
N GLN A 364 1.38 34.67 23.40
CA GLN A 364 0.90 34.31 22.06
C GLN A 364 1.51 32.97 21.63
N PRO A 365 1.07 31.84 22.23
CA PRO A 365 1.70 30.54 22.01
C PRO A 365 1.60 30.04 20.58
N GLU A 366 0.66 30.54 19.77
CA GLU A 366 0.50 30.21 18.35
C GLU A 366 1.55 30.85 17.44
N GLU A 367 2.29 31.86 17.91
CA GLU A 367 3.17 32.65 17.07
C GLU A 367 4.49 31.90 16.78
N LEU A 368 4.74 31.67 15.49
CA LEU A 368 6.06 31.25 15.02
C LEU A 368 7.03 32.43 15.12
N LEU A 369 8.25 32.15 15.56
CA LEU A 369 9.35 33.10 15.39
C LEU A 369 9.56 33.37 13.90
N GLU A 370 10.07 34.56 13.57
CA GLU A 370 10.43 34.94 12.20
C GLU A 370 11.31 33.87 11.53
N GLU A 371 12.30 33.36 12.25
CA GLU A 371 13.22 32.33 11.76
C GLU A 371 12.52 30.98 11.56
N GLU A 372 11.58 30.60 12.45
CA GLU A 372 10.77 29.38 12.32
C GLU A 372 9.89 29.45 11.06
N ARG A 373 9.24 30.59 10.83
CA ARG A 373 8.41 30.83 9.65
C ARG A 373 9.21 30.72 8.36
N GLN A 374 10.37 31.38 8.29
CA GLN A 374 11.26 31.33 7.12
C GLN A 374 11.77 29.91 6.83
N VAL A 375 12.04 29.11 7.87
CA VAL A 375 12.44 27.71 7.70
C VAL A 375 11.27 26.91 7.10
N MET A 376 10.08 27.03 7.67
CA MET A 376 8.91 26.29 7.21
C MET A 376 8.49 26.65 5.77
N GLU A 377 8.53 27.93 5.40
CA GLU A 377 8.26 28.38 4.03
C GLU A 377 9.26 27.79 3.01
N LYS A 378 10.56 27.79 3.34
CA LYS A 378 11.60 27.20 2.48
C LYS A 378 11.46 25.69 2.34
N LEU A 379 11.14 25.01 3.43
CA LEU A 379 10.91 23.56 3.42
C LEU A 379 9.67 23.23 2.57
N LEU A 380 8.58 23.96 2.75
CA LEU A 380 7.37 23.78 1.95
C LEU A 380 7.64 23.98 0.46
N PHE A 381 8.33 25.06 0.10
CA PHE A 381 8.74 25.30 -1.27
C PHE A 381 9.55 24.13 -1.83
N SER A 382 10.50 23.60 -1.06
CA SER A 382 11.36 22.49 -1.49
C SER A 382 10.57 21.18 -1.68
N VAL A 383 9.61 20.90 -0.79
CA VAL A 383 8.71 19.74 -0.84
C VAL A 383 7.86 19.78 -2.11
N GLN A 384 7.26 20.93 -2.41
CA GLN A 384 6.41 21.10 -3.59
C GLN A 384 7.16 21.00 -4.92
N HIS A 385 8.45 21.36 -4.92
CA HIS A 385 9.30 21.36 -6.12
C HIS A 385 10.21 20.11 -6.22
N SER A 386 10.11 19.15 -5.30
CA SER A 386 10.82 17.87 -5.41
C SER A 386 10.18 17.00 -6.49
N GLU A 387 10.90 16.74 -7.59
CA GLU A 387 10.39 15.94 -8.72
C GLU A 387 9.97 14.53 -8.27
N LYS A 388 10.85 13.85 -7.51
CA LYS A 388 10.59 12.47 -7.09
C LYS A 388 9.39 12.40 -6.14
N LEU A 389 9.28 13.35 -5.20
CA LEU A 389 8.13 13.41 -4.29
C LEU A 389 6.84 13.73 -5.06
N ALA A 390 6.86 14.72 -5.95
CA ALA A 390 5.72 15.06 -6.80
C ALA A 390 5.25 13.85 -7.60
N ARG A 391 6.16 13.10 -8.22
CA ARG A 391 5.86 11.88 -8.97
C ARG A 391 5.19 10.82 -8.09
N HIS A 392 5.68 10.62 -6.87
CA HIS A 392 5.11 9.66 -5.90
C HIS A 392 3.73 10.09 -5.42
N MET A 393 3.55 11.35 -5.03
CA MET A 393 2.28 11.85 -4.53
C MET A 393 1.22 11.90 -5.63
N ASN A 394 1.57 12.28 -6.86
CA ASN A 394 0.68 12.19 -8.02
C ASN A 394 0.20 10.75 -8.28
N PHE A 395 1.08 9.76 -8.08
CA PHE A 395 0.68 8.36 -8.19
C PHE A 395 -0.29 7.95 -7.07
N LEU A 396 -0.02 8.32 -5.81
CA LEU A 396 -0.95 8.09 -4.70
C LEU A 396 -2.32 8.72 -4.98
N MET A 397 -2.36 9.94 -5.52
CA MET A 397 -3.63 10.60 -5.84
C MET A 397 -4.37 9.93 -7.00
N LYS A 398 -3.64 9.40 -7.98
CA LYS A 398 -4.22 8.73 -9.15
C LYS A 398 -4.72 7.32 -8.86
N LYS A 399 -4.05 6.59 -7.96
CA LYS A 399 -4.35 5.18 -7.66
C LYS A 399 -4.99 4.96 -6.29
N GLY A 400 -5.00 5.99 -5.46
CA GLY A 400 -5.51 5.92 -4.10
C GLY A 400 -6.91 6.49 -3.92
N SER A 401 -7.53 6.07 -2.84
CA SER A 401 -8.86 6.46 -2.36
C SER A 401 -8.94 6.20 -0.85
N LEU A 402 -9.92 6.78 -0.14
CA LEU A 402 -10.14 6.45 1.28
C LEU A 402 -10.75 5.05 1.46
N TYR A 403 -11.56 4.62 0.48
CA TYR A 403 -12.14 3.29 0.43
C TYR A 403 -12.34 2.85 -1.02
N LEU A 404 -12.40 1.54 -1.24
CA LEU A 404 -12.69 0.96 -2.55
C LEU A 404 -13.70 -0.17 -2.44
N ARG A 405 -14.65 -0.21 -3.38
CA ARG A 405 -15.55 -1.34 -3.58
C ARG A 405 -15.03 -2.17 -4.75
N TYR A 406 -14.57 -3.39 -4.48
CA TYR A 406 -13.94 -4.22 -5.49
C TYR A 406 -14.29 -5.70 -5.34
N ASN A 407 -14.90 -6.27 -6.38
CA ASN A 407 -15.29 -7.66 -6.54
C ASN A 407 -16.12 -8.26 -5.39
N GLY A 408 -16.95 -7.42 -4.77
CA GLY A 408 -17.76 -7.78 -3.61
C GLY A 408 -17.08 -7.54 -2.27
N ASN A 409 -15.93 -6.85 -2.25
CA ASN A 409 -15.19 -6.49 -1.05
C ASN A 409 -15.18 -4.96 -0.84
N LEU A 410 -15.30 -4.53 0.41
CA LEU A 410 -15.09 -3.16 0.86
C LEU A 410 -13.70 -3.06 1.46
N LEU A 411 -12.83 -2.25 0.86
CA LEU A 411 -11.45 -2.06 1.29
C LEU A 411 -11.32 -0.69 1.94
N PHE A 412 -10.76 -0.62 3.15
CA PHE A 412 -10.35 0.65 3.79
C PHE A 412 -9.27 0.42 4.85
N HIS A 413 -8.44 1.43 5.10
CA HIS A 413 -7.30 1.30 6.02
C HIS A 413 -7.68 1.31 7.50
N GLY A 414 -8.13 2.45 8.03
CA GLY A 414 -8.32 2.65 9.46
C GLY A 414 -9.62 2.05 9.98
N CYS A 415 -10.67 2.87 10.03
CA CYS A 415 -11.99 2.52 10.53
C CYS A 415 -13.11 3.25 9.79
N ILE A 416 -14.34 2.77 9.95
CA ILE A 416 -15.53 3.59 9.70
C ILE A 416 -15.94 4.19 11.05
N PRO A 417 -16.02 5.52 11.20
CA PRO A 417 -16.41 6.15 12.46
C PRO A 417 -17.81 5.71 12.90
N LEU A 418 -17.90 5.13 14.10
CA LEU A 418 -19.16 4.69 14.71
C LEU A 418 -19.35 5.32 16.09
N ASP A 419 -20.60 5.54 16.48
CA ASP A 419 -20.97 5.81 17.87
C ASP A 419 -21.03 4.51 18.70
N GLU A 420 -21.30 4.63 20.00
CA GLU A 420 -21.38 3.47 20.92
C GLU A 420 -22.57 2.55 20.63
N ASP A 421 -23.62 3.06 19.97
CA ASP A 421 -24.80 2.30 19.57
C ASP A 421 -24.60 1.58 18.21
N GLY A 422 -23.52 1.90 17.49
CA GLY A 422 -23.15 1.33 16.21
C GLY A 422 -23.75 2.04 15.01
N ASN A 423 -24.26 3.27 15.19
CA ASN A 423 -24.63 4.15 14.08
C ASN A 423 -23.39 4.85 13.51
N MET A 424 -23.51 5.30 12.27
CA MET A 424 -22.47 6.09 11.62
C MET A 424 -22.29 7.43 12.32
N GLU A 425 -21.08 7.71 12.77
CA GLU A 425 -20.81 8.94 13.51
C GLU A 425 -20.96 10.17 12.59
N GLU A 426 -21.56 11.22 13.13
CA GLU A 426 -21.86 12.45 12.41
C GLU A 426 -20.80 13.51 12.67
N MET A 427 -20.35 14.17 11.60
CA MET A 427 -19.49 15.34 11.67
C MET A 427 -20.16 16.52 10.98
N ARG A 428 -20.18 17.66 11.65
CA ARG A 428 -20.57 18.94 11.04
C ARG A 428 -19.37 19.56 10.35
N ILE A 429 -19.51 19.87 9.07
CA ILE A 429 -18.54 20.63 8.28
C ILE A 429 -19.26 21.85 7.74
N GLU A 430 -18.84 23.03 8.21
CA GLU A 430 -19.56 24.30 8.01
C GLU A 430 -21.03 24.19 8.46
N ASP A 431 -21.99 24.28 7.55
CA ASP A 431 -23.43 24.24 7.84
C ASP A 431 -24.10 22.92 7.48
N LYS A 432 -23.32 21.90 7.12
CA LYS A 432 -23.82 20.59 6.72
C LYS A 432 -23.29 19.50 7.64
N THR A 433 -24.15 18.53 7.95
CA THR A 433 -23.79 17.33 8.69
C THR A 433 -23.62 16.18 7.72
N TYR A 434 -22.56 15.41 7.90
CA TYR A 434 -22.24 14.25 7.09
C TYR A 434 -21.94 13.06 8.01
N SER A 435 -22.26 11.86 7.54
CA SER A 435 -21.93 10.60 8.22
C SER A 435 -21.67 9.50 7.20
N GLY A 436 -21.16 8.36 7.68
CA GLY A 436 -21.02 7.14 6.89
C GLY A 436 -20.21 7.35 5.61
N ARG A 437 -20.69 6.82 4.50
CA ARG A 437 -20.01 6.94 3.20
C ARG A 437 -19.86 8.39 2.75
N GLN A 438 -20.89 9.21 2.98
CA GLN A 438 -20.90 10.60 2.54
C GLN A 438 -19.80 11.42 3.22
N LEU A 439 -19.51 11.15 4.50
CA LEU A 439 -18.41 11.82 5.21
C LEU A 439 -17.06 11.49 4.58
N LEU A 440 -16.82 10.22 4.23
CA LEU A 440 -15.57 9.81 3.55
C LEU A 440 -15.47 10.43 2.16
N ASP A 441 -16.56 10.50 1.40
CA ASP A 441 -16.59 11.16 0.08
C ASP A 441 -16.21 12.66 0.21
N VAL A 442 -16.66 13.34 1.28
CA VAL A 442 -16.32 14.74 1.57
C VAL A 442 -14.85 14.89 1.98
N PHE A 443 -14.32 13.98 2.81
CA PHE A 443 -12.88 13.97 3.15
C PHE A 443 -12.01 13.78 1.91
N GLU A 444 -12.36 12.83 1.04
CA GLU A 444 -11.62 12.61 -0.21
C GLU A 444 -11.72 13.81 -1.15
N TYR A 445 -12.89 14.47 -1.23
CA TYR A 445 -13.04 15.70 -1.99
C TYR A 445 -12.07 16.79 -1.53
N TYR A 446 -12.01 17.10 -0.23
CA TYR A 446 -11.11 18.12 0.29
C TYR A 446 -9.65 17.74 0.12
N LEU A 447 -9.29 16.47 0.33
CA LEU A 447 -7.94 15.98 0.10
C LEU A 447 -7.51 16.18 -1.37
N ARG A 448 -8.38 15.84 -2.32
CA ARG A 448 -8.14 16.05 -3.75
C ARG A 448 -8.09 17.53 -4.12
N TYR A 449 -8.93 18.36 -3.50
CA TYR A 449 -8.94 19.80 -3.72
C TYR A 449 -7.65 20.46 -3.24
N ALA A 450 -7.21 20.19 -2.00
CA ALA A 450 -5.96 20.72 -1.46
C ALA A 450 -4.77 20.28 -2.32
N PHE A 451 -4.73 19.02 -2.74
CA PHE A 451 -3.68 18.52 -3.62
C PHE A 451 -3.59 19.25 -4.97
N ALA A 452 -4.73 19.70 -5.50
CA ALA A 452 -4.79 20.43 -6.77
C ALA A 452 -4.44 21.92 -6.64
N HIS A 453 -4.48 22.48 -5.43
CA HIS A 453 -4.22 23.90 -5.13
C HIS A 453 -3.13 24.05 -4.05
N PRO A 454 -1.91 23.53 -4.27
CA PRO A 454 -0.85 23.49 -3.25
C PRO A 454 -0.39 24.88 -2.77
N GLU A 455 -0.72 25.94 -3.49
CA GLU A 455 -0.48 27.33 -3.10
C GLU A 455 -1.41 27.85 -1.99
N GLU A 456 -2.54 27.19 -1.74
CA GLU A 456 -3.49 27.56 -0.69
C GLU A 456 -3.17 26.83 0.62
N THR A 457 -2.70 27.55 1.65
CA THR A 457 -2.14 26.92 2.86
C THR A 457 -3.03 27.01 4.11
N ASP A 458 -4.07 27.86 4.11
CA ASP A 458 -4.91 28.16 5.29
C ASP A 458 -6.42 28.01 5.03
N ASP A 459 -6.80 27.38 3.92
CA ASP A 459 -8.19 27.14 3.55
C ASP A 459 -8.77 25.91 4.27
N LEU A 460 -10.06 25.64 4.06
CA LEU A 460 -10.72 24.49 4.69
C LEU A 460 -10.17 23.17 4.15
N ALA A 461 -9.84 23.09 2.86
CA ALA A 461 -9.34 21.84 2.28
C ALA A 461 -8.02 21.44 2.93
N THR A 462 -7.06 22.37 3.02
CA THR A 462 -5.75 22.12 3.64
C THR A 462 -5.86 21.78 5.12
N ASP A 463 -6.76 22.44 5.85
CA ASP A 463 -7.05 22.11 7.26
C ASP A 463 -7.68 20.74 7.42
N MET A 464 -8.56 20.36 6.49
CA MET A 464 -9.22 19.05 6.49
C MET A 464 -8.20 17.92 6.28
N VAL A 465 -7.17 18.12 5.45
CA VAL A 465 -6.11 17.12 5.27
C VAL A 465 -5.42 16.80 6.60
N TRP A 466 -5.08 17.82 7.39
CA TRP A 466 -4.54 17.62 8.72
C TRP A 466 -5.57 17.00 9.68
N TYR A 467 -6.84 17.40 9.61
CA TYR A 467 -7.90 16.80 10.42
C TYR A 467 -8.04 15.30 10.16
N ILE A 468 -7.95 14.84 8.90
CA ILE A 468 -8.01 13.41 8.57
C ILE A 468 -6.87 12.63 9.27
N TRP A 469 -5.75 13.25 9.61
CA TRP A 469 -4.68 12.58 10.37
C TRP A 469 -5.00 12.40 11.87
N THR A 470 -5.73 13.32 12.50
CA THR A 470 -5.83 13.39 13.97
C THR A 470 -7.24 13.57 14.55
N GLY A 471 -8.24 13.81 13.72
CA GLY A 471 -9.60 14.16 14.14
C GLY A 471 -10.40 12.95 14.60
N GLU A 472 -11.29 13.15 15.58
CA GLU A 472 -12.04 12.05 16.18
C GLU A 472 -12.99 11.33 15.22
N CYS A 473 -13.54 12.06 14.24
CA CYS A 473 -14.41 11.52 13.19
C CYS A 473 -13.62 11.04 11.96
N SER A 474 -12.28 11.02 12.01
CA SER A 474 -11.47 10.55 10.88
C SER A 474 -11.53 9.04 10.74
N SER A 475 -11.74 8.59 9.50
CA SER A 475 -11.65 7.18 9.11
C SER A 475 -10.21 6.63 9.10
N LEU A 476 -9.18 7.49 9.14
CA LEU A 476 -7.78 7.05 9.14
C LEU A 476 -7.14 7.08 10.53
N PHE A 477 -7.66 7.91 11.45
CA PHE A 477 -7.10 8.02 12.81
C PHE A 477 -7.69 7.00 13.78
N GLY A 478 -9.02 6.86 13.80
CA GLY A 478 -9.74 5.88 14.63
C GLY A 478 -9.57 6.03 16.14
N LYS A 479 -9.20 7.22 16.62
CA LYS A 479 -9.09 7.52 18.05
C LYS A 479 -9.73 8.89 18.32
N ARG A 480 -10.05 9.15 19.59
CA ARG A 480 -10.67 10.41 20.02
C ARG A 480 -9.64 11.54 20.15
N GLU A 481 -8.45 11.21 20.64
CA GLU A 481 -7.38 12.18 20.83
C GLU A 481 -6.00 11.58 20.53
N MET A 482 -5.09 12.42 20.04
CA MET A 482 -3.69 12.08 19.78
C MET A 482 -2.82 12.55 20.95
N THR A 483 -2.33 11.66 21.81
CA THR A 483 -1.63 12.06 23.05
C THR A 483 -0.12 12.28 22.84
N THR A 484 0.27 12.89 21.72
CA THR A 484 1.71 13.07 21.38
C THR A 484 2.38 14.03 22.37
N PHE A 485 1.74 15.15 22.67
CA PHE A 485 2.24 16.15 23.60
C PHE A 485 2.49 15.54 24.99
N GLU A 486 1.48 14.82 25.48
CA GLU A 486 1.49 14.15 26.78
C GLU A 486 2.65 13.17 26.88
N ARG A 487 2.90 12.37 25.82
CA ARG A 487 4.03 11.43 25.77
C ARG A 487 5.40 12.10 25.82
N TYR A 488 5.52 13.35 25.40
CA TYR A 488 6.78 14.10 25.46
C TYR A 488 6.97 14.79 26.81
N PHE A 489 5.90 15.38 27.34
CA PHE A 489 6.02 16.38 28.40
C PHE A 489 5.35 16.00 29.72
N ILE A 490 4.57 14.93 29.81
CA ILE A 490 3.92 14.51 31.06
C ILE A 490 4.44 13.11 31.39
N GLN A 491 4.81 12.82 32.64
CA GLN A 491 5.30 11.48 33.02
C GLN A 491 4.18 10.48 33.33
N ASP A 492 3.00 10.98 33.70
CA ASP A 492 1.85 10.16 34.07
C ASP A 492 1.30 9.41 32.84
N LYS A 493 1.51 8.09 32.82
CA LYS A 493 1.11 7.21 31.73
C LYS A 493 -0.40 7.13 31.52
N GLU A 494 -1.22 7.51 32.49
CA GLU A 494 -2.67 7.57 32.31
C GLU A 494 -3.05 8.60 31.24
N THR A 495 -2.27 9.68 31.11
CA THR A 495 -2.45 10.71 30.07
C THR A 495 -2.10 10.24 28.66
N TYR A 496 -1.46 9.06 28.52
CA TYR A 496 -1.08 8.51 27.20
C TYR A 496 -2.16 7.62 26.59
N LYS A 497 -3.29 7.46 27.29
CA LYS A 497 -4.39 6.61 26.83
C LYS A 497 -5.17 7.34 25.75
N GLU A 498 -5.02 6.88 24.53
CA GLU A 498 -5.81 7.33 23.39
C GLU A 498 -7.07 6.48 23.32
N ARG A 499 -8.25 7.08 23.53
CA ARG A 499 -9.52 6.36 23.43
C ARG A 499 -9.77 5.98 21.98
N LYS A 500 -10.06 4.71 21.74
CA LYS A 500 -10.34 4.19 20.40
C LYS A 500 -11.77 4.50 19.98
N ASN A 501 -11.99 4.68 18.68
CA ASN A 501 -13.33 4.75 18.13
C ASN A 501 -14.09 3.43 18.42
N PRO A 502 -15.40 3.50 18.75
CA PRO A 502 -16.26 2.33 18.97
C PRO A 502 -16.16 1.25 17.90
N TYR A 503 -15.89 1.61 16.65
CA TYR A 503 -15.60 0.67 15.55
C TYR A 503 -14.73 -0.52 15.97
N TYR A 504 -13.64 -0.30 16.71
CA TYR A 504 -12.69 -1.36 16.99
C TYR A 504 -13.23 -2.51 17.86
N HIS A 505 -14.27 -2.25 18.65
CA HIS A 505 -14.94 -3.30 19.43
C HIS A 505 -16.24 -3.76 18.76
N LEU A 506 -16.95 -2.88 18.04
CA LEU A 506 -18.18 -3.21 17.33
C LEU A 506 -17.95 -4.04 16.08
N ARG A 507 -16.79 -3.90 15.42
CA ARG A 507 -16.40 -4.66 14.21
C ARG A 507 -16.30 -6.18 14.42
N GLU A 508 -16.34 -6.65 15.66
CA GLU A 508 -16.41 -8.08 15.99
C GLU A 508 -17.83 -8.66 15.78
N LYS A 509 -18.86 -7.80 15.73
CA LYS A 509 -20.27 -8.18 15.57
C LYS A 509 -20.64 -8.25 14.08
N GLU A 510 -21.27 -9.35 13.68
CA GLU A 510 -21.73 -9.55 12.29
C GLU A 510 -22.71 -8.46 11.83
N GLU A 511 -23.67 -8.09 12.67
CA GLU A 511 -24.66 -7.05 12.36
C GLU A 511 -24.02 -5.70 12.03
N THR A 512 -23.01 -5.27 12.79
CA THR A 512 -22.28 -4.04 12.52
C THR A 512 -21.59 -4.08 11.16
N CYS A 513 -20.90 -5.19 10.84
CA CYS A 513 -20.27 -5.35 9.52
C CYS A 513 -21.30 -5.34 8.38
N ARG A 514 -22.47 -5.95 8.57
CA ARG A 514 -23.57 -5.91 7.60
C ARG A 514 -24.10 -4.49 7.39
N ASN A 515 -24.26 -3.71 8.45
CA ASN A 515 -24.68 -2.31 8.37
C ASN A 515 -23.66 -1.45 7.63
N ILE A 516 -22.36 -1.65 7.90
CA ILE A 516 -21.29 -1.00 7.13
C ILE A 516 -21.37 -1.40 5.66
N LEU A 517 -21.52 -2.68 5.31
CA LEU A 517 -21.64 -3.08 3.91
C LEU A 517 -22.83 -2.40 3.21
N MET A 518 -23.99 -2.30 3.88
CA MET A 518 -25.17 -1.63 3.33
C MET A 518 -24.95 -0.13 3.11
N GLU A 519 -24.29 0.56 4.05
CA GLU A 519 -23.93 2.00 3.94
C GLU A 519 -23.09 2.30 2.68
N PHE A 520 -22.30 1.32 2.23
CA PHE A 520 -21.45 1.42 1.05
C PHE A 520 -22.09 0.82 -0.22
N ASP A 521 -23.41 0.61 -0.24
CA ASP A 521 -24.18 -0.02 -1.32
C ASP A 521 -23.67 -1.43 -1.69
N MET A 522 -23.17 -2.19 -0.71
CA MET A 522 -22.70 -3.55 -0.91
C MET A 522 -23.68 -4.59 -0.38
N ASN A 523 -23.62 -5.79 -0.95
CA ASN A 523 -24.44 -6.91 -0.50
C ASN A 523 -23.95 -7.41 0.88
N PRO A 524 -24.76 -7.33 1.95
CA PRO A 524 -24.33 -7.74 3.30
C PRO A 524 -24.22 -9.26 3.46
N ASP A 525 -24.88 -10.06 2.62
CA ASP A 525 -24.89 -11.53 2.69
C ASP A 525 -23.66 -12.16 2.03
N HIS A 526 -23.13 -11.53 0.97
CA HIS A 526 -21.98 -12.02 0.22
C HIS A 526 -20.72 -11.15 0.37
N GLY A 527 -20.88 -9.90 0.80
CA GLY A 527 -19.78 -8.96 0.91
C GLY A 527 -18.86 -9.23 2.09
N HIS A 528 -17.59 -8.84 1.91
CA HIS A 528 -16.57 -8.86 2.96
C HIS A 528 -15.93 -7.48 3.11
N ILE A 529 -15.52 -7.15 4.33
CA ILE A 529 -14.72 -5.97 4.64
C ILE A 529 -13.27 -6.42 4.77
N ILE A 530 -12.37 -5.75 4.05
CA ILE A 530 -10.92 -5.94 4.14
C ILE A 530 -10.33 -4.69 4.79
N ASN A 531 -9.79 -4.84 5.99
CA ASN A 531 -9.36 -3.73 6.84
C ASN A 531 -7.89 -3.85 7.23
N GLY A 532 -7.16 -2.73 7.16
CA GLY A 532 -5.76 -2.60 7.57
C GLY A 532 -5.58 -2.07 9.01
N HIS A 533 -4.46 -1.36 9.23
CA HIS A 533 -4.13 -0.45 10.34
C HIS A 533 -3.91 -1.09 11.73
N THR A 534 -4.74 -2.06 12.13
CA THR A 534 -4.63 -2.66 13.46
C THR A 534 -3.89 -3.98 13.44
N PRO A 535 -2.76 -4.10 14.18
CA PRO A 535 -2.05 -5.35 14.26
C PRO A 535 -2.84 -6.40 15.03
N VAL A 536 -2.95 -7.59 14.44
CA VAL A 536 -3.65 -8.74 15.03
C VAL A 536 -2.74 -9.41 16.05
N LYS A 537 -3.17 -9.45 17.32
CA LYS A 537 -2.38 -10.03 18.40
C LYS A 537 -2.66 -11.53 18.53
N GLU A 538 -2.19 -12.29 17.56
CA GLU A 538 -2.44 -13.74 17.49
C GLU A 538 -1.92 -14.50 18.70
N ILE A 539 -0.75 -14.10 19.26
CA ILE A 539 -0.22 -14.66 20.53
C ILE A 539 -1.26 -14.59 21.67
N ARG A 540 -2.15 -13.58 21.65
CA ARG A 540 -3.20 -13.39 22.65
C ARG A 540 -4.55 -14.02 22.25
N GLY A 541 -4.58 -14.85 21.21
CA GLY A 541 -5.77 -15.54 20.73
C GLY A 541 -6.68 -14.71 19.84
N GLU A 542 -6.24 -13.53 19.38
CA GLU A 542 -7.04 -12.72 18.44
C GLU A 542 -7.07 -13.35 17.05
N SER A 543 -8.26 -13.42 16.44
CA SER A 543 -8.45 -13.90 15.07
C SER A 543 -8.41 -12.73 14.08
N PRO A 544 -7.68 -12.87 12.94
CA PRO A 544 -7.73 -11.92 11.84
C PRO A 544 -9.06 -11.98 11.06
N VAL A 545 -9.77 -13.12 11.14
CA VAL A 545 -11.12 -13.28 10.58
C VAL A 545 -12.12 -13.05 11.70
N LYS A 546 -12.96 -12.04 11.55
CA LYS A 546 -13.88 -11.51 12.57
C LYS A 546 -15.32 -11.56 12.05
N ALA A 547 -16.29 -11.32 12.95
CA ALA A 547 -17.69 -11.13 12.58
C ALA A 547 -18.24 -12.24 11.65
N ASN A 548 -17.98 -13.50 12.01
CA ASN A 548 -18.40 -14.68 11.26
C ASN A 548 -17.93 -14.69 9.78
N GLY A 549 -16.72 -14.19 9.53
CA GLY A 549 -16.11 -14.14 8.20
C GLY A 549 -16.31 -12.80 7.48
N LYS A 550 -17.20 -11.91 7.96
CA LYS A 550 -17.53 -10.64 7.28
C LYS A 550 -16.42 -9.61 7.28
N LEU A 551 -15.48 -9.70 8.22
CA LEU A 551 -14.34 -8.80 8.32
C LEU A 551 -13.05 -9.61 8.32
N VAL A 552 -12.13 -9.23 7.44
CA VAL A 552 -10.79 -9.77 7.36
C VAL A 552 -9.82 -8.63 7.64
N VAL A 553 -9.10 -8.74 8.75
CA VAL A 553 -8.03 -7.82 9.10
C VAL A 553 -6.74 -8.34 8.48
N ILE A 554 -6.17 -7.56 7.56
CA ILE A 554 -4.85 -7.80 6.99
C ILE A 554 -3.89 -6.80 7.63
N ASP A 555 -2.96 -7.30 8.42
CA ASP A 555 -1.86 -6.48 8.97
C ASP A 555 -0.60 -6.89 8.25
N GLY A 556 0.08 -5.95 7.61
CA GLY A 556 1.31 -6.20 6.88
C GLY A 556 2.39 -6.87 7.71
N GLY A 557 2.45 -6.61 9.03
CA GLY A 557 3.50 -7.12 9.93
C GLY A 557 4.93 -6.87 9.45
N PHE A 558 5.08 -6.05 8.39
CA PHE A 558 6.33 -5.72 7.73
C PHE A 558 7.21 -4.93 8.67
N SER A 559 6.59 -4.05 9.47
CA SER A 559 7.31 -3.28 10.49
C SER A 559 7.86 -4.19 11.59
N LYS A 560 9.18 -4.18 11.72
CA LYS A 560 9.92 -4.91 12.77
C LYS A 560 9.44 -4.56 14.19
N ALA A 561 8.94 -3.35 14.39
CA ALA A 561 8.48 -2.87 15.69
C ALA A 561 7.27 -3.64 16.25
N TYR A 562 6.41 -4.18 15.37
CA TYR A 562 5.19 -4.90 15.79
C TYR A 562 5.38 -6.41 15.91
N GLN A 563 6.44 -6.98 15.30
CA GLN A 563 6.72 -8.42 15.29
C GLN A 563 6.84 -9.03 16.69
N SER A 564 7.39 -8.28 17.66
CA SER A 564 7.50 -8.70 19.06
C SER A 564 6.14 -8.87 19.76
N THR A 565 5.10 -8.21 19.25
CA THR A 565 3.76 -8.20 19.84
C THR A 565 2.79 -9.13 19.11
N THR A 566 2.96 -9.32 17.79
CA THR A 566 2.08 -10.12 16.94
C THR A 566 2.50 -11.60 16.87
N GLY A 567 3.80 -11.90 16.91
CA GLY A 567 4.34 -13.27 16.82
C GLY A 567 4.49 -13.82 15.39
N ILE A 568 4.04 -13.05 14.39
CA ILE A 568 4.13 -13.36 12.96
C ILE A 568 4.60 -12.11 12.21
N ALA A 569 5.05 -12.27 10.97
CA ALA A 569 5.45 -11.17 10.09
C ALA A 569 4.29 -10.63 9.24
N GLY A 570 3.06 -10.76 9.75
CA GLY A 570 1.84 -10.23 9.13
C GLY A 570 1.04 -11.23 8.31
N TYR A 571 -0.04 -10.73 7.74
CA TYR A 571 -1.00 -11.45 6.90
C TYR A 571 -1.13 -10.77 5.54
N THR A 572 -1.18 -11.57 4.50
CA THR A 572 -1.70 -11.15 3.20
C THR A 572 -2.95 -11.94 2.87
N LEU A 573 -3.78 -11.39 2.00
CA LEU A 573 -4.97 -12.07 1.53
C LEU A 573 -4.84 -12.33 0.03
N LEU A 574 -5.27 -13.52 -0.40
CA LEU A 574 -5.38 -13.89 -1.79
C LEU A 574 -6.85 -14.15 -2.10
N TYR A 575 -7.40 -13.46 -3.10
CA TYR A 575 -8.75 -13.74 -3.61
C TYR A 575 -8.68 -14.19 -5.06
N ASN A 576 -8.85 -15.49 -5.29
CA ASN A 576 -8.85 -16.06 -6.64
C ASN A 576 -10.23 -16.61 -7.00
N SER A 577 -10.35 -17.24 -8.17
CA SER A 577 -11.62 -17.79 -8.65
C SER A 577 -12.24 -18.90 -7.78
N PHE A 578 -11.55 -19.42 -6.77
CA PHE A 578 -12.06 -20.46 -5.85
C PHE A 578 -12.44 -19.91 -4.48
N GLY A 579 -12.17 -18.63 -4.19
CA GLY A 579 -12.41 -18.02 -2.88
C GLY A 579 -11.19 -17.35 -2.29
N MET A 580 -11.28 -17.04 -1.01
CA MET A 580 -10.38 -16.19 -0.24
C MET A 580 -9.51 -16.99 0.71
N GLN A 581 -8.20 -16.74 0.66
CA GLN A 581 -7.21 -17.40 1.51
C GLN A 581 -6.36 -16.34 2.20
N LEU A 582 -6.34 -16.39 3.52
CA LEU A 582 -5.45 -15.59 4.35
C LEU A 582 -4.13 -16.35 4.52
N VAL A 583 -3.02 -15.69 4.25
CA VAL A 583 -1.68 -16.25 4.32
C VAL A 583 -0.92 -15.54 5.43
N ALA A 584 -0.59 -16.27 6.49
CA ALA A 584 0.25 -15.78 7.58
C ALA A 584 1.73 -15.96 7.21
N HIS A 585 2.51 -14.89 7.28
CA HIS A 585 3.94 -14.92 6.96
C HIS A 585 4.77 -15.07 8.22
N GLN A 586 5.83 -15.88 8.13
CA GLN A 586 6.93 -15.86 9.09
C GLN A 586 7.95 -14.79 8.72
N LYS A 587 8.87 -14.49 9.64
CA LYS A 587 9.88 -13.45 9.43
C LYS A 587 10.72 -13.74 8.19
N PHE A 588 10.73 -12.80 7.25
CA PHE A 588 11.73 -12.76 6.19
C PHE A 588 13.11 -12.50 6.83
N ILE A 589 14.04 -13.45 6.66
CA ILE A 589 15.38 -13.37 7.25
C ILE A 589 16.28 -12.53 6.33
N SER A 590 16.53 -13.03 5.12
CA SER A 590 17.26 -12.30 4.09
C SER A 590 17.09 -12.97 2.73
N LYS A 591 17.51 -12.25 1.70
CA LYS A 591 17.57 -12.78 0.33
C LYS A 591 18.59 -13.91 0.19
N GLU A 592 19.72 -13.79 0.88
CA GLU A 592 20.79 -14.80 0.89
C GLU A 592 20.31 -16.13 1.46
N ASP A 593 19.48 -16.10 2.51
CA ASP A 593 18.90 -17.30 3.10
C ASP A 593 17.99 -18.04 2.09
N VAL A 594 17.13 -17.31 1.38
CA VAL A 594 16.27 -17.88 0.33
C VAL A 594 17.09 -18.48 -0.82
N LEU A 595 18.18 -17.82 -1.23
CA LEU A 595 19.03 -18.26 -2.33
C LEU A 595 19.84 -19.54 -2.00
N CYS A 596 20.36 -19.62 -0.78
CA CYS A 596 21.27 -20.68 -0.32
C CYS A 596 20.54 -21.88 0.28
N ASN A 597 19.58 -21.63 1.18
CA ASN A 597 18.92 -22.68 1.97
C ASN A 597 17.56 -23.09 1.37
N GLY A 598 17.04 -22.32 0.40
CA GLY A 598 15.73 -22.58 -0.19
C GLY A 598 14.58 -22.46 0.82
N THR A 599 14.84 -21.81 1.96
CA THR A 599 13.85 -21.53 3.00
C THR A 599 12.88 -20.50 2.45
N ASP A 600 11.82 -20.98 1.81
CA ASP A 600 10.64 -20.15 1.60
C ASP A 600 9.96 -19.99 2.96
N VAL A 601 9.55 -18.76 3.26
CA VAL A 601 8.88 -18.40 4.51
C VAL A 601 7.69 -19.35 4.70
N LEU A 602 7.76 -20.24 5.70
CA LEU A 602 6.70 -21.21 5.97
C LEU A 602 5.42 -20.45 6.28
N SER A 603 4.52 -20.40 5.29
CA SER A 603 3.30 -19.62 5.38
C SER A 603 2.15 -20.51 5.80
N VAL A 604 1.46 -20.15 6.88
CA VAL A 604 0.25 -20.87 7.32
C VAL A 604 -0.94 -20.28 6.58
N LYS A 605 -1.62 -21.09 5.78
CA LYS A 605 -2.82 -20.66 5.04
C LYS A 605 -4.07 -20.98 5.83
N ARG A 606 -4.96 -19.99 5.93
CA ARG A 606 -6.31 -20.12 6.50
C ARG A 606 -7.33 -19.82 5.41
N LEU A 607 -8.27 -20.74 5.24
CA LEU A 607 -9.40 -20.53 4.34
C LEU A 607 -10.37 -19.56 5.01
N VAL A 608 -10.64 -18.43 4.36
CA VAL A 608 -11.60 -17.42 4.86
C VAL A 608 -12.96 -17.71 4.27
N ASP A 609 -13.00 -17.85 2.95
CA ASP A 609 -14.20 -18.14 2.19
C ASP A 609 -13.86 -19.09 1.03
N LYS A 610 -14.80 -19.99 0.71
CA LYS A 610 -14.65 -20.96 -0.37
C LYS A 610 -15.92 -20.99 -1.19
N GLU A 611 -15.77 -20.55 -2.44
CA GLU A 611 -16.85 -20.63 -3.39
C GLU A 611 -17.03 -22.09 -3.86
N LEU A 612 -18.28 -22.58 -3.84
CA LEU A 612 -18.64 -23.92 -4.31
C LEU A 612 -18.48 -24.05 -5.84
N ALA A 613 -18.68 -22.93 -6.55
CA ALA A 613 -18.46 -22.79 -7.98
C ALA A 613 -17.33 -21.79 -8.24
N ARG A 614 -16.67 -21.90 -9.39
CA ARG A 614 -15.54 -21.04 -9.74
C ARG A 614 -16.04 -19.68 -10.25
N LYS A 615 -15.63 -18.58 -9.59
CA LYS A 615 -15.95 -17.21 -10.04
C LYS A 615 -15.38 -16.91 -11.43
N LEU A 616 -16.23 -16.35 -12.28
CA LEU A 616 -15.90 -15.93 -13.63
C LEU A 616 -15.64 -14.43 -13.71
N VAL A 617 -14.97 -13.99 -14.78
CA VAL A 617 -14.72 -12.56 -15.04
C VAL A 617 -16.02 -11.76 -15.09
N ARG A 618 -17.12 -12.30 -15.65
CA ARG A 618 -18.42 -11.61 -15.70
C ARG A 618 -19.01 -11.25 -14.34
N GLU A 619 -18.58 -11.90 -13.26
CA GLU A 619 -19.03 -11.67 -11.88
C GLU A 619 -18.11 -10.69 -11.11
N THR A 620 -17.27 -9.95 -11.84
CA THR A 620 -16.32 -8.97 -11.30
C THR A 620 -16.68 -7.56 -11.79
N ASN A 621 -16.15 -6.51 -11.16
CA ASN A 621 -16.36 -5.14 -11.64
C ASN A 621 -15.81 -4.90 -13.05
N VAL A 622 -14.74 -5.62 -13.42
CA VAL A 622 -14.25 -5.62 -14.81
C VAL A 622 -15.28 -6.29 -15.72
N GLY A 623 -15.85 -7.41 -15.27
CA GLY A 623 -16.95 -8.12 -15.95
C GLY A 623 -18.16 -7.23 -16.21
N GLU A 624 -18.63 -6.48 -15.22
CA GLU A 624 -19.74 -5.53 -15.35
C GLU A 624 -19.49 -4.53 -16.49
N LYS A 625 -18.28 -3.95 -16.56
CA LYS A 625 -17.89 -3.04 -17.64
C LYS A 625 -17.83 -3.75 -19.00
N LEU A 626 -17.37 -4.99 -19.05
CA LEU A 626 -17.36 -5.79 -20.28
C LEU A 626 -18.78 -6.10 -20.76
N LEU A 627 -19.69 -6.47 -19.85
CA LEU A 627 -21.09 -6.73 -20.15
C LEU A 627 -21.80 -5.47 -20.66
N GLN A 628 -21.58 -4.32 -20.01
CA GLN A 628 -22.11 -3.04 -20.50
C GLN A 628 -21.59 -2.70 -21.90
N LYS A 629 -20.31 -2.99 -22.19
CA LYS A 629 -19.74 -2.81 -23.54
C LYS A 629 -20.39 -3.77 -24.55
N ILE A 630 -20.63 -5.03 -24.17
CA ILE A 630 -21.34 -6.01 -25.01
C ILE A 630 -22.75 -5.51 -25.32
N ASP A 631 -23.49 -5.01 -24.33
CA ASP A 631 -24.84 -4.48 -24.52
C ASP A 631 -24.86 -3.27 -25.45
N ASN A 632 -23.89 -2.35 -25.30
CA ASN A 632 -23.74 -1.22 -26.23
C ASN A 632 -23.47 -1.68 -27.67
N LEU A 633 -22.64 -2.71 -27.86
CA LEU A 633 -22.34 -3.27 -29.18
C LEU A 633 -23.54 -4.02 -29.79
N LYS A 634 -24.32 -4.73 -28.98
CA LYS A 634 -25.58 -5.37 -29.42
C LYS A 634 -26.59 -4.33 -29.88
N ASN A 635 -26.74 -3.23 -29.14
CA ASN A 635 -27.58 -2.10 -29.55
C ASN A 635 -27.10 -1.45 -30.86
N LEU A 636 -25.78 -1.32 -31.04
CA LEU A 636 -25.21 -0.84 -32.31
C LEU A 636 -25.51 -1.78 -33.49
N LEU A 637 -25.41 -3.09 -33.27
CA LEU A 637 -25.71 -4.12 -34.27
C LEU A 637 -27.16 -3.99 -34.76
N GLU A 638 -28.11 -3.90 -33.84
CA GLU A 638 -29.53 -3.70 -34.13
C GLU A 638 -29.80 -2.35 -34.82
N TYR A 639 -29.18 -1.27 -34.35
CA TYR A 639 -29.42 0.08 -34.87
C TYR A 639 -28.94 0.28 -36.32
N ARG A 640 -27.79 -0.29 -36.68
CA ARG A 640 -27.06 0.06 -37.91
C ARG A 640 -26.96 -1.06 -38.93
N TYR A 641 -26.92 -2.32 -38.50
CA TYR A 641 -26.55 -3.44 -39.39
C TYR A 641 -27.67 -4.49 -39.57
N MET A 642 -28.65 -4.57 -38.67
CA MET A 642 -29.79 -5.51 -38.77
C MET A 642 -31.09 -4.90 -39.33
N LYS A 643 -30.99 -3.87 -40.19
CA LYS A 643 -32.14 -3.21 -40.82
C LYS A 643 -32.57 -3.84 -42.13
#